data_AF-A0A2A3MVG7-F1
#
_entry.id   AF-A0A2A3MVG7-F1
#
_cell.length_a   1.000
_cell.length_b   1.000
_cell.length_c   1.000
_cell.angle_alpha   90.00
_cell.angle_beta   90.00
_cell.angle_gamma   90.00
#
_symmetry.space_group_name_H-M   'P 1'
#
loop_
_entity.id
_entity.type
_entity.pdbx_description
1 polymer ?
#
loop_
_entity_poly.entity_id
_entity_poly.type
_entity_poly.pdbx_seq_one_letter_code
_entity_poly.pdbx_strand_id
1 'polypeptide(L)'
;MSNLSPAFAFPISPEPLVLTAARSLAARLDVGEVITRPILNSVLTEQFGGSDADARWSVRDAHAALEFAQVLWLQGNSKLSPSSPSETARDVFDRLEAQLPSQTVRSEEQIELQQFATPPYLAWLAARACAFGASEVSLEPSAGTGMLAVWAEAAGARLALNEISPLRRECLASLFPEAAISGHDGELIDELLDPNLAPSVVLMNPPYSHGVERGADGRTGGRHLRSGWKRLVAGGRLVAVMPEWFDLHRFVSGTTGPIAVRLNARIERAFVRSGTSITTRLIVLDKTLPSNDPVAATTSTLSGLCDIIDALPLRETDQFPAEMPTRPQGALLSLVTGGISLRPVPPARASAATDIVPCTFEALTEPAPIAEQVGHYLPYRPSRILIPDAADHPTPLVESVAMGSITAPIPTQVPLLPSGVIAKGLLSSAQAETLIYAASAHARDLPGRFAPEDKGCILKPSAEGHAYRMGYFLGDGTGAGKGRQVASVILDRWVRGEKRHIWISKNEALLEDARRDWLALGGLPIDIQPLGQWKLGTKVSMREGILFVTYPTLRSGRSDATRLDQIIEWAGEHFGGLIVFDEAHAMANAAGGEGSRGRVKGSEQGIAGVRLQNLLPRARVLYASATGASDVNNLAYATRLGLWGPETAFANREAFVADIRDGGIAAMELVARDLKSLGLYTARALSFAGVEYDILEHCLTEGQIAVYDAYAEAWAVIHTNLREALEETRIVDQDSGNTLNSGAKSAALSIFEGTKQRFFAQLLLSMKLPSLIPAIDAALADGHAAVVQLVSTAEAMLDRRLADLSDEEREDLEIDLSPRDYV
;
A
#
# COMPACT_ATOMS: atom_id res chain seq x y z
N MET A 1 24.68 5.01 10.95
CA MET A 1 26.08 4.58 11.18
C MET A 1 26.57 3.83 9.96
N SER A 2 27.59 4.35 9.31
CA SER A 2 28.22 3.79 8.12
C SER A 2 29.30 2.79 8.53
N ASN A 3 29.23 1.56 8.02
CA ASN A 3 30.37 0.66 8.00
C ASN A 3 31.19 0.96 6.74
N LEU A 4 32.16 1.86 6.84
CA LEU A 4 33.22 2.01 5.85
C LEU A 4 34.54 1.54 6.46
N SER A 5 35.17 0.59 5.76
CA SER A 5 36.47 0.02 6.09
C SER A 5 37.56 1.10 6.10
N PRO A 6 38.50 1.10 7.06
CA PRO A 6 39.52 2.16 7.22
C PRO A 6 40.62 2.16 6.14
N ALA A 7 40.51 1.34 5.09
CA ALA A 7 41.50 1.23 4.02
C ALA A 7 41.36 2.28 2.89
N PHE A 8 40.35 3.15 2.91
CA PHE A 8 40.10 4.18 1.90
C PHE A 8 39.85 5.58 2.51
N ALA A 9 40.67 5.98 3.48
CA ALA A 9 40.66 7.36 3.97
C ALA A 9 41.42 8.25 2.97
N PHE A 10 40.71 8.76 1.96
CA PHE A 10 41.20 9.92 1.20
C PHE A 10 41.12 11.16 2.10
N PRO A 11 42.08 12.10 2.00
CA PRO A 11 41.95 13.38 2.71
C PRO A 11 40.67 14.05 2.25
N ILE A 12 39.67 14.11 3.12
CA ILE A 12 38.43 14.84 2.88
C ILE A 12 38.82 16.32 2.96
N SER A 13 38.93 16.98 1.81
CA SER A 13 38.97 18.43 1.76
C SER A 13 37.69 18.94 2.45
N PRO A 14 37.77 19.92 3.36
CA PRO A 14 36.59 20.45 4.06
C PRO A 14 35.61 21.17 3.10
N GLU A 15 36.04 21.46 1.87
CA GLU A 15 35.26 22.13 0.83
C GLU A 15 35.04 21.19 -0.37
N PRO A 16 33.83 21.16 -0.99
CA PRO A 16 33.58 20.38 -2.20
C PRO A 16 34.55 20.74 -3.34
N LEU A 17 35.13 19.74 -4.02
CA LEU A 17 36.11 19.95 -5.10
C LEU A 17 35.59 20.83 -6.25
N VAL A 18 34.28 20.76 -6.53
CA VAL A 18 33.60 21.66 -7.49
C VAL A 18 33.75 23.12 -7.10
N LEU A 19 33.63 23.42 -5.80
CA LEU A 19 33.74 24.79 -5.30
C LEU A 19 35.19 25.27 -5.29
N THR A 20 36.15 24.40 -4.98
CA THR A 20 37.58 24.71 -5.12
C THR A 20 37.94 25.03 -6.57
N ALA A 21 37.45 24.24 -7.54
CA ALA A 21 37.59 24.54 -8.97
C ALA A 21 36.92 25.86 -9.35
N ALA A 22 35.73 26.14 -8.80
CA ALA A 22 35.01 27.40 -9.03
C ALA A 22 35.81 28.62 -8.53
N ARG A 23 36.51 28.53 -7.39
CA ARG A 23 37.39 29.61 -6.90
C ARG A 23 38.56 29.88 -7.85
N SER A 24 39.18 28.83 -8.39
CA SER A 24 40.24 28.98 -9.39
C SER A 24 39.74 29.65 -10.67
N LEU A 25 38.52 29.31 -11.12
CA LEU A 25 37.89 29.94 -12.28
C LEU A 25 37.49 31.40 -11.99
N ALA A 26 36.96 31.70 -10.80
CA ALA A 26 36.60 33.06 -10.39
C ALA A 26 37.82 33.99 -10.36
N ALA A 27 38.97 33.51 -9.87
CA ALA A 27 40.22 34.27 -9.87
C ALA A 27 40.71 34.62 -11.30
N ARG A 28 40.44 33.74 -12.27
CA ARG A 28 40.75 33.99 -13.69
C ARG A 28 39.81 35.04 -14.31
N LEU A 29 38.52 34.99 -13.95
CA LEU A 29 37.54 36.03 -14.34
C LEU A 29 37.94 37.40 -13.79
N ASP A 30 38.46 37.46 -12.55
CA ASP A 30 38.86 38.70 -11.89
C ASP A 30 40.00 39.43 -12.63
N VAL A 31 40.97 38.68 -13.16
CA VAL A 31 42.06 39.24 -13.99
C VAL A 31 41.69 39.44 -15.46
N GLY A 32 40.44 39.15 -15.84
CA GLY A 32 39.91 39.35 -17.18
C GLY A 32 40.30 38.26 -18.20
N GLU A 33 40.70 37.07 -17.74
CA GLU A 33 41.02 35.94 -18.61
C GLU A 33 39.73 35.32 -19.20
N VAL A 34 39.75 35.00 -20.50
CA VAL A 34 38.65 34.28 -21.16
C VAL A 34 38.74 32.80 -20.83
N ILE A 35 37.72 32.27 -20.14
CA ILE A 35 37.63 30.85 -19.79
C ILE A 35 37.21 30.06 -21.03
N THR A 36 38.17 29.39 -21.64
CA THR A 36 37.92 28.44 -22.73
C THR A 36 37.66 27.02 -22.19
N ARG A 37 37.04 26.16 -22.99
CA ARG A 37 36.80 24.76 -22.61
C ARG A 37 38.08 24.00 -22.21
N PRO A 38 39.24 24.17 -22.89
CA PRO A 38 40.51 23.62 -22.42
C PRO A 38 40.93 24.11 -21.03
N ILE A 39 40.75 25.40 -20.73
CA ILE A 39 41.07 25.96 -19.41
C ILE A 39 40.17 25.34 -18.34
N LEU A 40 38.86 25.25 -18.59
CA LEU A 40 37.89 24.62 -17.70
C LEU A 40 38.26 23.15 -17.40
N ASN A 41 38.54 22.36 -18.45
CA ASN A 41 38.94 20.97 -18.31
C ASN A 41 40.27 20.82 -17.54
N SER A 42 41.22 21.73 -17.76
CA SER A 42 42.51 21.73 -17.05
C SER A 42 42.32 21.99 -15.56
N VAL A 43 41.52 22.98 -15.18
CA VAL A 43 41.23 23.31 -13.78
C VAL A 43 40.54 22.12 -13.09
N LEU A 44 39.52 21.53 -13.73
CA LEU A 44 38.84 20.36 -13.16
C LEU A 44 39.77 19.15 -13.03
N THR A 45 40.60 18.88 -14.04
CA THR A 45 41.55 17.76 -14.02
C THR A 45 42.57 17.91 -12.88
N GLU A 46 43.03 19.13 -12.63
CA GLU A 46 43.93 19.45 -11.53
C GLU A 46 43.25 19.23 -10.17
N GLN A 47 42.04 19.79 -9.98
CA GLN A 47 41.35 19.71 -8.68
C GLN A 47 40.80 18.31 -8.36
N PHE A 48 40.35 17.56 -9.37
CA PHE A 48 39.80 16.20 -9.19
C PHE A 48 40.85 15.09 -9.32
N GLY A 49 42.11 15.44 -9.61
CA GLY A 49 43.22 14.49 -9.68
C GLY A 49 43.15 13.52 -10.87
N GLY A 50 42.54 13.92 -11.98
CA GLY A 50 42.50 13.15 -13.24
C GLY A 50 41.39 13.61 -14.20
N SER A 51 41.32 13.03 -15.40
CA SER A 51 40.47 13.56 -16.48
C SER A 51 39.02 13.07 -16.42
N ASP A 52 38.14 13.65 -17.24
CA ASP A 52 36.78 13.16 -17.45
C ASP A 52 36.76 11.76 -18.11
N ALA A 53 37.74 11.44 -18.97
CA ALA A 53 37.92 10.10 -19.53
C ALA A 53 38.24 9.04 -18.46
N ASP A 54 38.84 9.45 -17.33
CA ASP A 54 39.10 8.60 -16.16
C ASP A 54 37.91 8.57 -15.17
N ALA A 55 36.76 9.15 -15.55
CA ALA A 55 35.57 9.32 -14.73
C ALA A 55 35.83 10.04 -13.38
N ARG A 56 36.83 10.94 -13.34
CA ARG A 56 37.16 11.72 -12.13
C ARG A 56 36.26 12.92 -11.92
N TRP A 57 35.76 13.50 -13.01
CA TRP A 57 34.76 14.55 -13.01
C TRP A 57 33.89 14.40 -14.28
N SER A 58 32.73 15.03 -14.27
CA SER A 58 31.75 14.96 -15.36
C SER A 58 31.42 16.34 -15.91
N VAL A 59 30.75 16.39 -17.07
CA VAL A 59 30.24 17.65 -17.64
C VAL A 59 29.34 18.40 -16.64
N ARG A 60 28.64 17.69 -15.76
CA ARG A 60 27.85 18.29 -14.67
C ARG A 60 28.73 19.09 -13.70
N ASP A 61 29.83 18.50 -13.27
CA ASP A 61 30.75 19.15 -12.32
C ASP A 61 31.41 20.38 -12.97
N ALA A 62 31.67 20.32 -14.28
CA ALA A 62 32.16 21.45 -15.06
C ALA A 62 31.15 22.62 -15.14
N HIS A 63 29.87 22.32 -15.34
CA HIS A 63 28.81 23.33 -15.35
C HIS A 63 28.62 23.97 -13.98
N ALA A 64 28.51 23.15 -12.93
CA ALA A 64 28.38 23.63 -11.56
C ALA A 64 29.60 24.51 -11.17
N ALA A 65 30.83 24.10 -11.52
CA ALA A 65 32.02 24.90 -11.26
C ALA A 65 32.00 26.26 -11.98
N LEU A 66 31.56 26.31 -13.24
CA LEU A 66 31.40 27.58 -13.98
C LEU A 66 30.30 28.48 -13.38
N GLU A 67 29.19 27.92 -12.94
CA GLU A 67 28.09 28.68 -12.33
C GLU A 67 28.51 29.23 -10.96
N PHE A 68 29.11 28.40 -10.11
CA PHE A 68 29.65 28.86 -8.82
C PHE A 68 30.78 29.88 -9.01
N ALA A 69 31.59 29.77 -10.05
CA ALA A 69 32.64 30.75 -10.34
C ALA A 69 32.06 32.14 -10.66
N GLN A 70 30.92 32.19 -11.38
CA GLN A 70 30.21 33.43 -11.62
C GLN A 70 29.64 34.02 -10.32
N VAL A 71 29.04 33.19 -9.47
CA VAL A 71 28.54 33.64 -8.14
C VAL A 71 29.68 34.20 -7.28
N LEU A 72 30.81 33.50 -7.19
CA LEU A 72 32.00 33.95 -6.47
C LEU A 72 32.57 35.27 -7.02
N TRP A 73 32.64 35.39 -8.35
CA TRP A 73 33.12 36.60 -9.01
C TRP A 73 32.19 37.80 -8.71
N LEU A 74 30.87 37.57 -8.71
CA LEU A 74 29.89 38.59 -8.36
C LEU A 74 29.97 38.99 -6.87
N GLN A 75 30.13 38.03 -5.95
CA GLN A 75 30.35 38.32 -4.52
C GLN A 75 31.62 39.16 -4.28
N GLY A 76 32.68 38.92 -5.07
CA GLY A 76 33.92 39.71 -5.01
C GLY A 76 33.79 41.11 -5.61
N ASN A 77 32.77 41.37 -6.44
CA ASN A 77 32.59 42.63 -7.15
C ASN A 77 31.61 43.56 -6.41
N SER A 78 32.08 44.17 -5.32
CA SER A 78 31.29 45.01 -4.41
C SER A 78 30.73 46.31 -5.02
N LYS A 79 30.87 46.54 -6.33
CA LYS A 79 30.42 47.74 -7.03
C LYS A 79 29.00 47.61 -7.61
N LEU A 80 28.43 46.41 -7.59
CA LEU A 80 27.09 46.13 -8.10
C LEU A 80 26.13 45.76 -6.98
N SER A 81 24.95 46.33 -7.07
CA SER A 81 23.77 46.01 -6.27
C SER A 81 22.56 45.97 -7.21
N PRO A 82 21.42 45.39 -6.80
CA PRO A 82 20.18 45.47 -7.58
C PRO A 82 19.72 46.91 -7.89
N SER A 83 20.13 47.89 -7.08
CA SER A 83 19.84 49.33 -7.26
C SER A 83 20.84 50.08 -8.16
N SER A 84 21.88 49.41 -8.67
CA SER A 84 22.90 50.02 -9.53
C SER A 84 22.31 50.54 -10.86
N PRO A 85 22.93 51.54 -11.52
CA PRO A 85 22.47 52.02 -12.83
C PRO A 85 22.48 50.90 -13.88
N SER A 86 21.43 50.86 -14.72
CA SER A 86 21.23 49.79 -15.72
C SER A 86 22.37 49.70 -16.74
N GLU A 87 22.92 50.84 -17.18
CA GLU A 87 24.06 50.90 -18.10
C GLU A 87 25.32 50.27 -17.49
N THR A 88 25.62 50.58 -16.22
CA THR A 88 26.78 50.02 -15.50
C THR A 88 26.63 48.52 -15.28
N ALA A 89 25.43 48.06 -14.92
CA ALA A 89 25.13 46.64 -14.77
C ALA A 89 25.32 45.90 -16.11
N ARG A 90 24.78 46.46 -17.20
CA ARG A 90 24.92 45.90 -18.55
C ARG A 90 26.37 45.75 -18.97
N ASP A 91 27.20 46.78 -18.81
CA ASP A 91 28.63 46.72 -19.18
C ASP A 91 29.40 45.66 -18.40
N VAL A 92 28.99 45.36 -17.17
CA VAL A 92 29.60 44.30 -16.36
C VAL A 92 29.14 42.93 -16.88
N PHE A 93 27.85 42.75 -17.10
CA PHE A 93 27.32 41.47 -17.58
C PHE A 93 27.78 41.14 -19.01
N ASP A 94 27.85 42.13 -19.91
CA ASP A 94 28.37 41.95 -21.27
C ASP A 94 29.85 41.52 -21.23
N ARG A 95 30.65 42.06 -20.29
CA ARG A 95 32.04 41.64 -20.08
C ARG A 95 32.15 40.23 -19.49
N LEU A 96 31.34 39.90 -18.48
CA LEU A 96 31.30 38.57 -17.89
C LEU A 96 30.90 37.53 -18.95
N GLU A 97 29.89 37.83 -19.77
CA GLU A 97 29.42 36.96 -20.85
C GLU A 97 30.48 36.78 -21.95
N ALA A 98 31.31 37.78 -22.22
CA ALA A 98 32.42 37.69 -23.17
C ALA A 98 33.58 36.79 -22.68
N GLN A 99 33.69 36.57 -21.37
CA GLN A 99 34.74 35.74 -20.76
C GLN A 99 34.35 34.27 -20.56
N LEU A 100 33.07 33.92 -20.76
CA LEU A 100 32.57 32.57 -20.52
C LEU A 100 32.43 31.75 -21.81
N PRO A 101 32.63 30.42 -21.75
CA PRO A 101 32.42 29.55 -22.90
C PRO A 101 30.92 29.34 -23.17
N SER A 102 30.55 29.08 -24.42
CA SER A 102 29.17 28.70 -24.76
C SER A 102 28.83 27.29 -24.28
N GLN A 103 27.75 27.15 -23.50
CA GLN A 103 27.30 25.86 -22.98
C GLN A 103 26.43 25.14 -24.02
N THR A 104 27.05 24.25 -24.82
CA THR A 104 26.39 23.56 -25.95
C THR A 104 26.03 22.10 -25.66
N VAL A 105 26.50 21.52 -24.55
CA VAL A 105 26.26 20.12 -24.14
C VAL A 105 25.46 20.15 -22.84
N ARG A 106 24.48 19.26 -22.64
CA ARG A 106 23.62 19.20 -21.45
C ARG A 106 23.92 17.92 -20.65
N SER A 107 23.85 17.97 -19.32
CA SER A 107 23.95 16.77 -18.48
C SER A 107 22.59 16.09 -18.31
N GLU A 108 22.57 14.76 -18.05
CA GLU A 108 21.34 13.98 -17.83
C GLU A 108 20.54 14.53 -16.63
N GLU A 109 21.19 14.88 -15.52
CA GLU A 109 20.55 15.48 -14.34
C GLU A 109 19.96 16.87 -14.62
N GLN A 110 20.59 17.71 -15.44
CA GLN A 110 20.02 19.00 -15.87
C GLN A 110 18.80 18.82 -16.79
N ILE A 111 18.78 17.76 -17.60
CA ILE A 111 17.63 17.40 -18.43
C ILE A 111 16.50 16.83 -17.57
N GLU A 112 16.84 15.96 -16.61
CA GLU A 112 15.92 15.27 -15.70
C GLU A 112 15.28 16.25 -14.73
N LEU A 113 16.05 17.12 -14.06
CA LEU A 113 15.53 18.08 -13.08
C LEU A 113 15.09 19.42 -13.70
N GLN A 114 15.35 19.65 -14.99
CA GLN A 114 15.07 20.90 -15.70
C GLN A 114 15.56 22.18 -15.01
N GLN A 115 16.67 22.08 -14.28
CA GLN A 115 17.27 23.19 -13.56
C GLN A 115 18.30 23.87 -14.46
N PHE A 116 17.82 24.79 -15.30
CA PHE A 116 18.68 25.66 -16.09
C PHE A 116 19.20 26.82 -15.22
N ALA A 117 20.49 27.14 -15.36
CA ALA A 117 21.06 28.29 -14.68
C ALA A 117 20.37 29.58 -15.09
N THR A 118 19.92 30.35 -14.11
CA THR A 118 19.40 31.71 -14.34
C THR A 118 20.54 32.58 -14.88
N PRO A 119 20.42 33.21 -16.07
CA PRO A 119 21.44 34.11 -16.59
C PRO A 119 21.72 35.25 -15.60
N PRO A 120 22.98 35.63 -15.35
CA PRO A 120 23.33 36.64 -14.34
C PRO A 120 22.56 37.96 -14.47
N TYR A 121 22.40 38.47 -15.69
CA TYR A 121 21.67 39.72 -15.92
C TYR A 121 20.16 39.58 -15.65
N LEU A 122 19.57 38.44 -16.01
CA LEU A 122 18.16 38.16 -15.69
C LEU A 122 17.96 37.99 -14.17
N ALA A 123 18.90 37.34 -13.49
CA ALA A 123 18.88 37.19 -12.03
C ALA A 123 18.96 38.56 -11.33
N TRP A 124 19.80 39.46 -11.82
CA TRP A 124 19.91 40.84 -11.34
C TRP A 124 18.59 41.62 -11.54
N LEU A 125 17.96 41.51 -12.71
CA LEU A 125 16.66 42.14 -12.99
C LEU A 125 15.54 41.59 -12.10
N ALA A 126 15.50 40.27 -11.90
CA ALA A 126 14.51 39.64 -11.03
C ALA A 126 14.68 40.10 -9.57
N ALA A 127 15.92 40.19 -9.08
CA ALA A 127 16.25 40.75 -7.77
C ALA A 127 15.91 42.24 -7.66
N ARG A 128 16.13 43.03 -8.71
CA ARG A 128 15.73 44.45 -8.77
C ARG A 128 14.21 44.59 -8.66
N ALA A 129 13.44 43.72 -9.31
CA ALA A 129 11.97 43.71 -9.24
C ALA A 129 11.43 43.37 -7.84
N CYS A 130 12.20 42.68 -7.00
CA CYS A 130 11.83 42.41 -5.61
C CYS A 130 11.74 43.68 -4.76
N ALA A 131 12.49 44.74 -5.10
CA ALA A 131 12.59 45.97 -4.30
C ALA A 131 12.82 45.66 -2.80
N PHE A 132 13.97 45.03 -2.51
CA PHE A 132 14.35 44.62 -1.15
C PHE A 132 14.42 45.81 -0.19
N GLY A 133 13.89 45.60 1.01
CA GLY A 133 14.18 46.40 2.19
C GLY A 133 15.42 45.88 2.91
N ALA A 134 16.03 46.70 3.74
CA ALA A 134 17.19 46.29 4.52
C ALA A 134 16.82 45.19 5.53
N SER A 135 17.64 44.13 5.63
CA SER A 135 17.48 43.04 6.62
C SER A 135 16.22 42.18 6.48
N GLU A 136 15.54 42.22 5.35
CA GLU A 136 14.39 41.36 5.07
C GLU A 136 14.78 39.91 4.85
N VAL A 137 13.83 38.99 5.03
CA VAL A 137 14.03 37.57 4.74
C VAL A 137 13.59 37.28 3.30
N SER A 138 14.55 36.83 2.48
CA SER A 138 14.35 36.38 1.11
C SER A 138 14.40 34.85 1.06
N LEU A 139 13.32 34.23 0.56
CA LEU A 139 13.25 32.80 0.31
C LEU A 139 13.46 32.50 -1.19
N GLU A 140 14.39 31.60 -1.48
CA GLU A 140 14.56 30.97 -2.77
C GLU A 140 14.17 29.48 -2.67
N PRO A 141 12.94 29.09 -3.10
CA PRO A 141 12.42 27.72 -3.03
C PRO A 141 13.22 26.66 -3.80
N SER A 142 13.97 27.09 -4.81
CA SER A 142 14.77 26.25 -5.70
C SER A 142 16.08 26.96 -6.02
N ALA A 143 17.04 26.90 -5.09
CA ALA A 143 18.21 27.80 -5.08
C ALA A 143 19.27 27.54 -6.17
N GLY A 144 19.32 26.33 -6.73
CA GLY A 144 20.30 25.98 -7.76
C GLY A 144 21.72 26.21 -7.25
N THR A 145 22.49 27.03 -7.97
CA THR A 145 23.87 27.43 -7.62
C THR A 145 23.94 28.76 -6.87
N GLY A 146 22.80 29.40 -6.55
CA GLY A 146 22.73 30.64 -5.78
C GLY A 146 22.83 31.92 -6.60
N MET A 147 22.54 31.86 -7.91
CA MET A 147 22.61 33.03 -8.79
C MET A 147 21.55 34.10 -8.50
N LEU A 148 20.39 33.73 -7.94
CA LEU A 148 19.41 34.72 -7.45
C LEU A 148 19.78 35.17 -6.03
N ALA A 149 20.18 34.23 -5.17
CA ALA A 149 20.65 34.48 -3.81
C ALA A 149 21.74 35.56 -3.69
N VAL A 150 22.73 35.58 -4.60
CA VAL A 150 23.82 36.58 -4.57
C VAL A 150 23.31 38.02 -4.62
N TRP A 151 22.20 38.26 -5.33
CA TRP A 151 21.62 39.60 -5.46
C TRP A 151 20.74 39.98 -4.28
N ALA A 152 20.06 39.01 -3.68
CA ALA A 152 19.36 39.21 -2.42
C ALA A 152 20.36 39.54 -1.29
N GLU A 153 21.51 38.85 -1.24
CA GLU A 153 22.61 39.16 -0.31
C GLU A 153 23.19 40.57 -0.56
N ALA A 154 23.46 40.91 -1.82
CA ALA A 154 23.97 42.24 -2.20
C ALA A 154 22.98 43.38 -1.90
N ALA A 155 21.69 43.07 -1.78
CA ALA A 155 20.66 44.01 -1.33
C ALA A 155 20.55 44.11 0.21
N GLY A 156 21.33 43.31 0.95
CA GLY A 156 21.30 43.25 2.41
C GLY A 156 20.14 42.41 2.97
N ALA A 157 19.55 41.52 2.18
CA ALA A 157 18.54 40.57 2.65
C ALA A 157 19.19 39.36 3.32
N ARG A 158 18.51 38.79 4.31
CA ARG A 158 18.84 37.49 4.90
C ARG A 158 18.27 36.39 4.03
N LEU A 159 19.08 35.36 3.81
CA LEU A 159 18.76 34.33 2.85
C LEU A 159 18.17 33.09 3.51
N ALA A 160 17.09 32.58 2.93
CA ALA A 160 16.61 31.22 3.13
C ALA A 160 16.63 30.49 1.78
N LEU A 161 17.47 29.46 1.66
CA LEU A 161 17.76 28.78 0.41
C LEU A 161 17.35 27.31 0.52
N ASN A 162 16.48 26.86 -0.39
CA ASN A 162 16.11 25.45 -0.48
C ASN A 162 16.69 24.82 -1.74
N GLU A 163 17.56 23.81 -1.57
CA GLU A 163 18.21 23.11 -2.69
C GLU A 163 18.22 21.59 -2.47
N ILE A 164 17.64 20.88 -3.44
CA ILE A 164 17.42 19.44 -3.37
C ILE A 164 18.69 18.62 -3.62
N SER A 165 19.57 19.10 -4.52
CA SER A 165 20.85 18.46 -4.83
C SER A 165 21.82 18.58 -3.66
N PRO A 166 22.29 17.45 -3.08
CA PRO A 166 23.22 17.49 -1.95
C PRO A 166 24.50 18.27 -2.25
N LEU A 167 25.09 18.09 -3.44
CA LEU A 167 26.32 18.76 -3.85
C LEU A 167 26.15 20.28 -3.90
N ARG A 168 25.09 20.79 -4.54
CA ARG A 168 24.87 22.24 -4.62
C ARG A 168 24.53 22.82 -3.26
N ARG A 169 23.78 22.09 -2.43
CA ARG A 169 23.46 22.49 -1.06
C ARG A 169 24.72 22.64 -0.20
N GLU A 170 25.69 21.75 -0.32
CA GLU A 170 27.00 21.85 0.35
C GLU A 170 27.80 23.07 -0.14
N CYS A 171 27.81 23.32 -1.45
CA CYS A 171 28.44 24.52 -2.01
C CYS A 171 27.76 25.82 -1.54
N LEU A 172 26.42 25.87 -1.52
CA LEU A 172 25.65 27.02 -1.05
C LEU A 172 25.95 27.33 0.42
N ALA A 173 26.12 26.31 1.27
CA ALA A 173 26.49 26.48 2.68
C ALA A 173 27.89 27.10 2.86
N SER A 174 28.77 26.90 1.88
CA SER A 174 30.11 27.49 1.87
C SER A 174 30.12 28.91 1.27
N LEU A 175 29.23 29.21 0.32
CA LEU A 175 29.11 30.52 -0.33
C LEU A 175 28.30 31.53 0.48
N PHE A 176 27.29 31.05 1.20
CA PHE A 176 26.37 31.86 1.99
C PHE A 176 26.29 31.30 3.42
N PRO A 177 27.34 31.47 4.24
CA PRO A 177 27.44 30.84 5.57
C PRO A 177 26.33 31.30 6.54
N GLU A 178 25.80 32.50 6.35
CA GLU A 178 24.71 33.07 7.17
C GLU A 178 23.31 32.70 6.66
N ALA A 179 23.19 31.95 5.55
CA ALA A 179 21.91 31.56 4.98
C ALA A 179 21.29 30.36 5.72
N ALA A 180 19.96 30.39 5.88
CA ALA A 180 19.20 29.23 6.32
C ALA A 180 19.02 28.26 5.14
N ILE A 181 19.69 27.10 5.20
CA ILE A 181 19.69 26.14 4.09
C ILE A 181 18.87 24.87 4.42
N SER A 182 18.02 24.46 3.48
CA SER A 182 17.20 23.25 3.51
C SER A 182 17.28 22.45 2.19
N GLY A 183 16.70 21.26 2.17
CA GLY A 183 16.74 20.35 1.01
C GLY A 183 15.43 19.60 0.79
N HIS A 184 14.30 20.29 0.90
CA HIS A 184 12.96 19.74 0.68
C HIS A 184 12.55 19.85 -0.78
N ASP A 185 11.53 19.08 -1.19
CA ASP A 185 10.85 19.32 -2.47
C ASP A 185 10.22 20.72 -2.45
N GLY A 186 10.48 21.51 -3.48
CA GLY A 186 9.98 22.88 -3.62
C GLY A 186 8.46 22.96 -3.76
N GLU A 187 7.76 21.86 -4.09
CA GLU A 187 6.30 21.77 -4.01
C GLU A 187 5.76 21.73 -2.56
N LEU A 188 6.62 21.38 -1.59
CA LEU A 188 6.24 21.04 -0.20
C LEU A 188 6.89 21.95 0.85
N ILE A 189 7.56 23.01 0.44
CA ILE A 189 8.25 23.91 1.38
C ILE A 189 7.28 24.62 2.33
N ASP A 190 6.01 24.75 1.96
CA ASP A 190 4.98 25.31 2.82
C ASP A 190 4.75 24.45 4.07
N GLU A 191 4.78 23.12 3.92
CA GLU A 191 4.66 22.16 5.01
C GLU A 191 5.98 21.91 5.74
N LEU A 192 7.10 21.90 5.02
CA LEU A 192 8.34 21.29 5.50
C LEU A 192 9.38 22.27 6.06
N LEU A 193 9.36 23.54 5.64
CA LEU A 193 10.26 24.54 6.22
C LEU A 193 9.85 24.86 7.66
N ASP A 194 10.77 25.43 8.45
CA ASP A 194 10.45 25.90 9.81
C ASP A 194 9.22 26.85 9.77
N PRO A 195 8.16 26.60 10.56
CA PRO A 195 6.98 27.47 10.59
C PRO A 195 7.29 28.93 10.94
N ASN A 196 8.40 29.18 11.64
CA ASN A 196 8.83 30.52 12.01
C ASN A 196 9.60 31.24 10.89
N LEU A 197 9.92 30.55 9.79
CA LEU A 197 10.52 31.17 8.61
C LEU A 197 9.42 31.89 7.82
N ALA A 198 9.35 33.21 7.99
CA ALA A 198 8.32 34.08 7.43
C ALA A 198 8.92 35.07 6.40
N PRO A 199 9.14 34.66 5.14
CA PRO A 199 9.74 35.52 4.13
C PRO A 199 8.82 36.67 3.69
N SER A 200 9.36 37.89 3.60
CA SER A 200 8.70 39.04 2.97
C SER A 200 8.99 39.15 1.48
N VAL A 201 10.02 38.44 1.00
CA VAL A 201 10.33 38.31 -0.42
C VAL A 201 10.50 36.84 -0.79
N VAL A 202 9.85 36.41 -1.87
CA VAL A 202 10.14 35.13 -2.53
C VAL A 202 10.70 35.43 -3.92
N LEU A 203 11.91 34.96 -4.20
CA LEU A 203 12.57 35.13 -5.50
C LEU A 203 12.88 33.75 -6.06
N MET A 204 12.39 33.44 -7.26
CA MET A 204 12.48 32.05 -7.76
C MET A 204 12.56 31.89 -9.28
N ASN A 205 13.21 30.81 -9.69
CA ASN A 205 13.16 30.25 -11.04
C ASN A 205 12.91 28.73 -10.90
N PRO A 206 11.64 28.29 -10.77
CA PRO A 206 11.32 26.89 -10.49
C PRO A 206 11.55 25.99 -11.70
N PRO A 207 11.68 24.66 -11.50
CA PRO A 207 11.61 23.71 -12.61
C PRO A 207 10.23 23.75 -13.30
N TYR A 208 10.19 23.68 -14.63
CA TYR A 208 8.95 23.92 -15.38
C TYR A 208 8.08 22.67 -15.54
N SER A 209 8.70 21.52 -15.80
CA SER A 209 7.95 20.30 -16.13
C SER A 209 8.47 19.02 -15.50
N HIS A 210 9.18 19.07 -14.36
CA HIS A 210 9.63 17.87 -13.66
C HIS A 210 9.68 18.03 -12.14
N GLY A 211 8.92 17.21 -11.39
CA GLY A 211 8.89 17.18 -9.91
C GLY A 211 9.36 15.85 -9.35
N VAL A 212 9.84 15.82 -8.10
CA VAL A 212 10.48 14.60 -7.52
C VAL A 212 9.47 13.49 -7.25
N GLU A 213 8.26 13.83 -6.80
CA GLU A 213 7.22 12.82 -6.55
C GLU A 213 6.48 12.38 -7.83
N ARG A 214 6.44 13.23 -8.87
CA ARG A 214 5.54 13.06 -10.02
C ARG A 214 6.24 12.83 -11.35
N GLY A 215 7.57 13.01 -11.44
CA GLY A 215 8.30 12.94 -12.70
C GLY A 215 7.92 14.10 -13.65
N ALA A 216 7.88 13.83 -14.96
CA ALA A 216 7.58 14.85 -15.96
C ALA A 216 6.10 15.33 -15.90
N ASP A 217 5.89 16.53 -15.38
CA ASP A 217 4.57 17.17 -15.25
C ASP A 217 4.68 18.68 -15.53
N GLY A 218 4.03 19.15 -16.60
CA GLY A 218 4.02 20.55 -17.05
C GLY A 218 3.42 21.58 -16.07
N ARG A 219 3.01 21.15 -14.87
CA ARG A 219 2.46 22.01 -13.81
C ARG A 219 3.39 22.19 -12.61
N THR A 220 4.55 21.54 -12.61
CA THR A 220 5.54 21.59 -11.51
C THR A 220 5.85 23.03 -11.10
N GLY A 221 6.17 23.90 -12.07
CA GLY A 221 6.52 25.29 -11.78
C GLY A 221 5.39 26.06 -11.06
N GLY A 222 4.13 25.77 -11.39
CA GLY A 222 2.97 26.37 -10.72
C GLY A 222 2.80 25.93 -9.28
N ARG A 223 3.17 24.69 -8.93
CA ARG A 223 3.11 24.17 -7.56
C ARG A 223 4.21 24.75 -6.67
N HIS A 224 5.43 24.87 -7.19
CA HIS A 224 6.51 25.61 -6.51
C HIS A 224 6.08 27.06 -6.24
N LEU A 225 5.50 27.73 -7.24
CA LEU A 225 4.99 29.10 -7.11
C LEU A 225 3.92 29.19 -6.00
N ARG A 226 2.98 28.24 -5.97
CA ARG A 226 1.92 28.16 -4.96
C ARG A 226 2.49 27.94 -3.56
N SER A 227 3.47 27.05 -3.41
CA SER A 227 4.11 26.77 -2.12
C SER A 227 4.90 27.99 -1.62
N GLY A 228 5.62 28.68 -2.49
CA GLY A 228 6.28 29.95 -2.16
C GLY A 228 5.27 31.05 -1.79
N TRP A 229 4.15 31.14 -2.51
CA TRP A 229 3.08 32.10 -2.24
C TRP A 229 2.41 31.90 -0.87
N LYS A 230 2.19 30.65 -0.46
CA LYS A 230 1.63 30.35 0.86
C LYS A 230 2.55 30.83 1.99
N ARG A 231 3.87 30.63 1.83
CA ARG A 231 4.90 31.09 2.79
C ARG A 231 5.12 32.59 2.84
N LEU A 232 4.89 33.29 1.73
CA LEU A 232 5.02 34.75 1.69
C LEU A 232 4.11 35.41 2.73
N VAL A 233 4.64 36.33 3.55
CA VAL A 233 3.81 37.07 4.52
C VAL A 233 2.88 38.07 3.83
N ALA A 234 1.81 38.48 4.50
CA ALA A 234 0.91 39.53 4.01
C ALA A 234 1.71 40.82 3.72
N GLY A 235 1.43 41.49 2.59
CA GLY A 235 2.21 42.65 2.13
C GLY A 235 3.54 42.31 1.44
N GLY A 236 3.98 41.05 1.47
CA GLY A 236 5.21 40.62 0.81
C GLY A 236 5.10 40.59 -0.72
N ARG A 237 6.26 40.44 -1.39
CA ARG A 237 6.38 40.36 -2.85
C ARG A 237 7.00 39.05 -3.30
N LEU A 238 6.41 38.42 -4.31
CA LEU A 238 6.94 37.27 -5.01
C LEU A 238 7.37 37.66 -6.43
N VAL A 239 8.59 37.30 -6.81
CA VAL A 239 9.12 37.43 -8.17
C VAL A 239 9.50 36.06 -8.71
N ALA A 240 8.93 35.67 -9.85
CA ALA A 240 9.17 34.37 -10.45
C ALA A 240 9.49 34.46 -11.95
N VAL A 241 10.47 33.66 -12.38
CA VAL A 241 10.74 33.38 -13.79
C VAL A 241 10.00 32.12 -14.21
N MET A 242 8.95 32.26 -15.02
CA MET A 242 8.02 31.19 -15.39
C MET A 242 8.04 30.91 -16.90
N PRO A 243 7.64 29.72 -17.37
CA PRO A 243 7.58 29.43 -18.80
C PRO A 243 6.45 30.20 -19.50
N GLU A 244 6.55 30.39 -20.82
CA GLU A 244 5.52 31.07 -21.62
C GLU A 244 4.11 30.47 -21.45
N TRP A 245 4.02 29.15 -21.33
CA TRP A 245 2.76 28.41 -21.20
C TRP A 245 2.18 28.40 -19.78
N PHE A 246 2.78 29.09 -18.82
CA PHE A 246 2.22 29.21 -17.48
C PHE A 246 0.95 30.08 -17.48
N ASP A 247 -0.17 29.50 -17.03
CA ASP A 247 -1.47 30.18 -16.96
C ASP A 247 -1.62 30.96 -15.64
N LEU A 248 -1.18 32.22 -15.67
CA LEU A 248 -1.28 33.13 -14.52
C LEU A 248 -2.74 33.40 -14.12
N HIS A 249 -3.66 33.49 -15.08
CA HIS A 249 -5.06 33.75 -14.78
C HIS A 249 -5.66 32.63 -13.94
N ARG A 250 -5.44 31.37 -14.34
CA ARG A 250 -5.86 30.20 -13.59
C ARG A 250 -5.21 30.13 -12.21
N PHE A 251 -3.93 30.46 -12.10
CA PHE A 251 -3.24 30.50 -10.82
C PHE A 251 -3.90 31.50 -9.87
N VAL A 252 -4.16 32.72 -10.33
CA VAL A 252 -4.82 33.78 -9.54
C VAL A 252 -6.23 33.37 -9.14
N SER A 253 -7.04 32.84 -10.06
CA SER A 253 -8.42 32.43 -9.76
C SER A 253 -8.51 31.26 -8.77
N GLY A 254 -7.50 30.39 -8.78
CA GLY A 254 -7.40 29.23 -7.88
C GLY A 254 -6.57 29.49 -6.63
N THR A 255 -6.30 30.74 -6.27
CA THR A 255 -5.51 31.08 -5.07
C THR A 255 -6.38 31.81 -4.07
N THR A 256 -6.40 31.32 -2.83
CA THR A 256 -7.07 31.96 -1.69
C THR A 256 -6.20 33.08 -1.12
N GLY A 257 -6.83 34.22 -0.79
CA GLY A 257 -6.17 35.38 -0.19
C GLY A 257 -5.92 36.55 -1.17
N PRO A 258 -5.41 37.69 -0.65
CA PRO A 258 -5.22 38.89 -1.45
C PRO A 258 -4.01 38.75 -2.39
N ILE A 259 -4.25 38.90 -3.69
CA ILE A 259 -3.21 38.83 -4.73
C ILE A 259 -3.35 40.01 -5.69
N ALA A 260 -2.28 40.81 -5.80
CA ALA A 260 -2.17 41.90 -6.77
C ALA A 260 -1.07 41.56 -7.78
N VAL A 261 -1.45 41.33 -9.04
CA VAL A 261 -0.48 41.12 -10.13
C VAL A 261 0.12 42.48 -10.50
N ARG A 262 1.44 42.65 -10.35
CA ARG A 262 2.14 43.90 -10.68
C ARG A 262 2.77 43.87 -12.07
N LEU A 263 3.42 42.76 -12.40
CA LEU A 263 4.11 42.58 -13.67
C LEU A 263 3.83 41.20 -14.23
N ASN A 264 3.60 41.13 -15.53
CA ASN A 264 3.61 39.91 -16.31
C ASN A 264 4.30 40.17 -17.66
N ALA A 265 5.63 40.17 -17.65
CA ALA A 265 6.46 40.54 -18.80
C ALA A 265 6.95 39.32 -19.56
N ARG A 266 6.67 39.23 -20.86
CA ARG A 266 7.23 38.22 -21.78
C ARG A 266 8.63 38.64 -22.21
N ILE A 267 9.59 37.72 -22.08
CA ILE A 267 11.00 37.91 -22.43
C ILE A 267 11.37 36.90 -23.52
N GLU A 268 11.66 37.42 -24.72
CA GLU A 268 12.15 36.60 -25.82
C GLU A 268 13.67 36.39 -25.71
N ARG A 269 14.15 35.17 -26.02
CA ARG A 269 15.59 34.85 -26.19
C ARG A 269 16.50 35.06 -24.96
N ALA A 270 15.97 35.11 -23.74
CA ALA A 270 16.76 35.34 -22.51
C ALA A 270 17.81 34.24 -22.21
N PHE A 271 17.64 33.01 -22.71
CA PHE A 271 18.45 31.84 -22.34
C PHE A 271 19.26 31.25 -23.52
N VAL A 272 19.40 31.98 -24.65
CA VAL A 272 19.96 31.44 -25.90
C VAL A 272 21.40 30.92 -25.74
N ARG A 273 22.24 31.56 -24.92
CA ARG A 273 23.61 31.10 -24.61
C ARG A 273 23.70 30.02 -23.54
N SER A 274 22.67 29.90 -22.69
CA SER A 274 22.47 28.77 -21.76
C SER A 274 21.84 27.55 -22.47
N GLY A 275 21.78 27.57 -23.81
CA GLY A 275 21.41 26.44 -24.64
C GLY A 275 19.91 26.24 -24.86
N THR A 276 19.03 27.21 -24.54
CA THR A 276 17.58 27.11 -24.78
C THR A 276 16.99 28.34 -25.49
N SER A 277 16.04 28.11 -26.41
CA SER A 277 15.30 29.19 -27.10
C SER A 277 13.91 29.41 -26.49
N ILE A 278 13.69 28.98 -25.25
CA ILE A 278 12.39 29.04 -24.58
C ILE A 278 12.12 30.49 -24.19
N THR A 279 10.98 31.02 -24.64
CA THR A 279 10.44 32.29 -24.14
C THR A 279 10.04 32.11 -22.67
N THR A 280 10.46 33.04 -21.81
CA THR A 280 10.08 33.04 -20.39
C THR A 280 9.27 34.28 -20.04
N ARG A 281 8.66 34.26 -18.86
CA ARG A 281 7.90 35.37 -18.29
C ARG A 281 8.53 35.77 -16.96
N LEU A 282 8.68 37.06 -16.71
CA LEU A 282 8.96 37.59 -15.38
C LEU A 282 7.63 38.05 -14.78
N ILE A 283 7.26 37.43 -13.65
CA ILE A 283 6.01 37.68 -12.95
C ILE A 283 6.34 38.32 -11.60
N VAL A 284 5.63 39.40 -11.25
CA VAL A 284 5.72 40.06 -9.95
C VAL A 284 4.32 40.10 -9.32
N LEU A 285 4.20 39.53 -8.12
CA LEU A 285 2.95 39.41 -7.36
C LEU A 285 3.12 40.01 -5.96
N ASP A 286 2.18 40.85 -5.54
CA ASP A 286 2.13 41.37 -4.17
C ASP A 286 0.99 40.70 -3.40
N LYS A 287 1.24 40.28 -2.16
CA LYS A 287 0.22 39.66 -1.28
C LYS A 287 -0.64 40.72 -0.60
N THR A 288 -1.28 41.55 -1.43
CA THR A 288 -2.12 42.69 -1.07
C THR A 288 -3.39 42.70 -1.92
N LEU A 289 -4.39 43.47 -1.50
CA LEU A 289 -5.58 43.67 -2.33
C LEU A 289 -5.18 44.34 -3.66
N PRO A 290 -5.85 44.01 -4.78
CA PRO A 290 -5.61 44.66 -6.05
C PRO A 290 -5.85 46.17 -5.93
N SER A 291 -4.82 46.97 -6.23
CA SER A 291 -4.91 48.43 -6.15
C SER A 291 -4.76 49.11 -7.52
N ASN A 292 -4.06 48.49 -8.47
CA ASN A 292 -3.77 49.01 -9.81
C ASN A 292 -3.87 47.87 -10.84
N ASP A 293 -4.10 48.22 -12.11
CA ASP A 293 -4.07 47.26 -13.21
C ASP A 293 -2.67 46.64 -13.41
N PRO A 294 -2.57 45.34 -13.74
CA PRO A 294 -1.29 44.68 -13.96
C PRO A 294 -0.57 45.22 -15.19
N VAL A 295 0.75 45.41 -15.10
CA VAL A 295 1.58 45.74 -16.26
C VAL A 295 1.84 44.47 -17.07
N ALA A 296 1.17 44.34 -18.22
CA ALA A 296 1.46 43.30 -19.21
C ALA A 296 2.37 43.88 -20.29
N ALA A 297 3.57 43.32 -20.45
CA ALA A 297 4.57 43.82 -21.40
C ALA A 297 5.20 42.69 -22.21
N THR A 298 5.68 43.01 -23.41
CA THR A 298 6.52 42.12 -24.21
C THR A 298 7.77 42.87 -24.62
N THR A 299 8.94 42.29 -24.33
CA THR A 299 10.23 42.87 -24.70
C THR A 299 11.16 41.80 -25.28
N SER A 300 11.92 42.21 -26.29
CA SER A 300 12.98 41.42 -26.91
C SER A 300 14.37 41.78 -26.37
N THR A 301 14.47 42.74 -25.45
CA THR A 301 15.74 43.17 -24.84
C THR A 301 15.64 43.26 -23.31
N LEU A 302 16.72 42.88 -22.62
CA LEU A 302 16.83 42.97 -21.17
C LEU A 302 16.89 44.44 -20.69
N SER A 303 17.35 45.37 -21.52
CA SER A 303 17.33 46.82 -21.21
C SER A 303 15.90 47.35 -21.08
N GLY A 304 15.03 47.03 -22.06
CA GLY A 304 13.62 47.44 -21.99
C GLY A 304 12.86 46.80 -20.83
N LEU A 305 13.31 45.63 -20.35
CA LEU A 305 12.75 45.01 -19.13
C LEU A 305 13.12 45.83 -17.88
N CYS A 306 14.33 46.38 -17.81
CA CYS A 306 14.76 47.22 -16.69
C CYS A 306 13.88 48.47 -16.56
N ASP A 307 13.59 49.15 -17.67
CA ASP A 307 12.73 50.35 -17.67
C ASP A 307 11.31 50.04 -17.15
N ILE A 308 10.78 48.86 -17.51
CA ILE A 308 9.47 48.40 -17.03
C ILE A 308 9.52 48.08 -15.52
N ILE A 309 10.61 47.47 -15.04
CA ILE A 309 10.80 47.15 -13.63
C ILE A 309 10.91 48.44 -12.80
N ASP A 310 11.65 49.43 -13.28
CA ASP A 310 11.84 50.72 -12.59
C ASP A 310 10.55 51.55 -12.51
N ALA A 311 9.59 51.28 -13.40
CA ALA A 311 8.27 51.89 -13.38
C ALA A 311 7.27 51.20 -12.42
N LEU A 312 7.65 50.08 -11.80
CA LEU A 312 6.77 49.38 -10.84
C LEU A 312 6.59 50.20 -9.55
N PRO A 313 5.42 50.12 -8.90
CA PRO A 313 5.19 50.80 -7.65
C PRO A 313 6.17 50.31 -6.56
N LEU A 314 6.69 51.28 -5.79
CA LEU A 314 7.51 51.02 -4.62
C LEU A 314 6.74 50.19 -3.58
N ARG A 315 7.48 49.36 -2.84
CA ARG A 315 6.95 48.54 -1.76
C ARG A 315 7.12 49.26 -0.42
N GLU A 316 6.13 49.17 0.46
CA GLU A 316 6.27 49.59 1.86
C GLU A 316 7.13 48.56 2.61
N THR A 317 8.35 48.92 2.99
CA THR A 317 9.34 47.96 3.55
C THR A 317 9.51 48.05 5.07
N ASP A 318 8.98 49.10 5.70
CA ASP A 318 9.12 49.36 7.15
C ASP A 318 8.22 48.47 8.05
N GLN A 319 7.39 47.60 7.47
CA GLN A 319 6.38 46.80 8.19
C GLN A 319 6.84 45.37 8.54
N PHE A 320 8.02 44.93 8.09
CA PHE A 320 8.48 43.55 8.27
C PHE A 320 9.49 43.43 9.41
N PRO A 321 9.29 42.50 10.38
CA PRO A 321 10.19 42.34 11.51
C PRO A 321 11.55 41.76 11.08
N ALA A 322 12.62 42.26 11.70
CA ALA A 322 14.01 41.97 11.35
C ALA A 322 14.62 40.77 12.10
N GLU A 323 13.86 39.78 12.56
CA GLU A 323 14.38 38.63 13.35
C GLU A 323 14.14 37.28 12.65
N MET A 324 15.19 36.44 12.59
CA MET A 324 15.07 35.01 12.29
C MET A 324 15.20 34.22 13.60
N PRO A 325 14.53 33.07 13.74
CA PRO A 325 14.81 32.14 14.83
C PRO A 325 16.21 31.55 14.67
N THR A 326 17.02 31.63 15.73
CA THR A 326 18.26 30.86 15.84
C THR A 326 17.93 29.38 16.05
N ARG A 327 18.48 28.47 15.22
CA ARG A 327 18.34 27.01 15.40
C ARG A 327 18.82 26.59 16.81
N PRO A 328 18.05 25.79 17.57
CA PRO A 328 18.63 25.00 18.63
C PRO A 328 19.43 23.83 18.03
N GLN A 329 20.69 23.67 18.44
CA GLN A 329 21.48 22.47 18.16
C GLN A 329 20.88 21.29 18.96
N GLY A 330 20.07 20.47 18.31
CA GLY A 330 19.44 19.28 18.90
C GLY A 330 20.35 18.06 18.84
N ALA A 331 20.74 17.55 20.00
CA ALA A 331 21.56 16.36 20.20
C ALA A 331 20.92 15.08 19.65
N LEU A 332 21.76 14.19 19.10
CA LEU A 332 21.39 12.83 18.74
C LEU A 332 21.14 12.00 20.01
N LEU A 333 19.87 11.71 20.32
CA LEU A 333 19.51 10.71 21.31
C LEU A 333 19.58 9.31 20.69
N SER A 334 20.67 8.61 21.00
CA SER A 334 20.81 7.17 20.88
C SER A 334 19.92 6.49 21.92
N LEU A 335 18.85 5.82 21.50
CA LEU A 335 18.15 4.84 22.33
C LEU A 335 18.72 3.46 22.05
N VAL A 336 19.74 3.11 22.85
CA VAL A 336 20.06 1.72 23.17
C VAL A 336 19.13 1.32 24.30
N THR A 337 18.25 0.35 24.06
CA THR A 337 17.62 -0.43 25.12
C THR A 337 17.89 -1.91 24.86
N GLY A 338 18.87 -2.43 25.60
CA GLY A 338 19.00 -3.86 25.84
C GLY A 338 17.92 -4.33 26.79
N GLY A 339 17.33 -5.50 26.51
CA GLY A 339 16.29 -6.10 27.33
C GLY A 339 16.03 -7.56 26.99
N ILE A 340 16.96 -8.41 27.47
CA ILE A 340 16.80 -9.81 27.93
C ILE A 340 15.87 -10.74 27.11
N SER A 341 16.49 -11.62 26.31
CA SER A 341 15.84 -12.83 25.78
C SER A 341 15.65 -13.86 26.90
N LEU A 342 14.41 -14.06 27.35
CA LEU A 342 14.04 -15.25 28.11
C LEU A 342 13.95 -16.43 27.13
N ARG A 343 14.83 -17.42 27.29
CA ARG A 343 14.69 -18.72 26.62
C ARG A 343 13.54 -19.49 27.26
N PRO A 344 12.51 -19.91 26.51
CA PRO A 344 11.54 -20.85 27.03
C PRO A 344 12.22 -22.21 27.25
N VAL A 345 12.06 -22.76 28.45
CA VAL A 345 12.34 -24.17 28.73
C VAL A 345 11.33 -25.00 27.94
N PRO A 346 11.74 -26.03 27.19
CA PRO A 346 10.79 -26.88 26.47
C PRO A 346 9.90 -27.62 27.49
N PRO A 347 8.57 -27.67 27.32
CA PRO A 347 7.76 -28.57 28.12
C PRO A 347 8.21 -30.00 27.84
N ALA A 348 8.43 -30.77 28.91
CA ALA A 348 8.73 -32.19 28.82
C ALA A 348 7.59 -32.90 28.07
N ARG A 349 7.93 -33.63 27.01
CA ARG A 349 7.00 -34.55 26.33
C ARG A 349 6.56 -35.63 27.31
N ALA A 350 5.41 -35.46 27.93
CA ALA A 350 4.65 -36.56 28.51
C ALA A 350 3.62 -37.01 27.46
N SER A 351 4.06 -37.87 26.55
CA SER A 351 3.13 -38.76 25.84
C SER A 351 3.62 -40.16 26.13
N ALA A 352 2.88 -40.87 26.99
CA ALA A 352 2.87 -42.32 26.88
C ALA A 352 2.58 -42.65 25.41
N ALA A 353 3.38 -43.52 24.80
CA ALA A 353 3.20 -43.91 23.41
C ALA A 353 1.77 -44.46 23.24
N THR A 354 0.90 -43.69 22.61
CA THR A 354 -0.44 -44.15 22.23
C THR A 354 -0.27 -45.06 21.01
N ASP A 355 -0.73 -46.30 21.10
CA ASP A 355 -0.66 -47.22 19.97
C ASP A 355 -1.40 -46.65 18.76
N ILE A 356 -0.83 -46.81 17.57
CA ILE A 356 -1.47 -46.41 16.31
C ILE A 356 -2.24 -47.60 15.76
N VAL A 357 -3.54 -47.42 15.55
CA VAL A 357 -4.46 -48.49 15.10
C VAL A 357 -5.17 -48.11 13.80
N PRO A 358 -5.53 -49.09 12.96
CA PRO A 358 -6.37 -48.84 11.78
C PRO A 358 -7.78 -48.41 12.18
N CYS A 359 -8.32 -47.38 11.52
CA CYS A 359 -9.73 -46.99 11.59
C CYS A 359 -10.54 -47.93 10.69
N THR A 360 -10.79 -49.14 11.16
CA THR A 360 -11.49 -50.19 10.40
C THR A 360 -12.96 -49.85 10.19
N PHE A 361 -13.51 -50.24 9.05
CA PHE A 361 -14.92 -50.14 8.74
C PHE A 361 -15.39 -51.43 8.04
N GLU A 362 -16.66 -51.77 8.20
CA GLU A 362 -17.34 -52.81 7.44
C GLU A 362 -17.97 -52.19 6.19
N ALA A 363 -17.67 -52.75 5.01
CA ALA A 363 -18.27 -52.31 3.76
C ALA A 363 -19.65 -52.96 3.57
N LEU A 364 -20.68 -52.15 3.37
CA LEU A 364 -22.03 -52.62 3.12
C LEU A 364 -22.18 -52.95 1.63
N THR A 365 -22.54 -54.19 1.31
CA THR A 365 -22.82 -54.62 -0.07
C THR A 365 -24.06 -53.92 -0.62
N GLU A 366 -25.13 -53.86 0.18
CA GLU A 366 -26.33 -53.05 -0.07
C GLU A 366 -26.25 -51.71 0.68
N PRO A 367 -26.61 -50.57 0.06
CA PRO A 367 -26.58 -49.30 0.76
C PRO A 367 -27.51 -49.26 1.98
N ALA A 368 -27.13 -48.52 3.02
CA ALA A 368 -27.95 -48.34 4.22
C ALA A 368 -29.34 -47.74 3.86
N PRO A 369 -30.47 -48.29 4.41
CA PRO A 369 -31.83 -47.90 4.02
C PRO A 369 -32.13 -46.41 4.21
N ILE A 370 -32.68 -45.73 3.19
CA ILE A 370 -33.02 -44.29 3.23
C ILE A 370 -34.03 -43.99 4.35
N ALA A 371 -33.66 -43.07 5.26
CA ALA A 371 -34.51 -42.57 6.33
C ALA A 371 -35.69 -41.76 5.77
N GLU A 372 -36.75 -41.62 6.55
CA GLU A 372 -37.93 -40.85 6.16
C GLU A 372 -37.57 -39.38 5.87
N GLN A 373 -38.11 -38.85 4.78
CA GLN A 373 -37.89 -37.48 4.34
C GLN A 373 -38.65 -36.50 5.25
N VAL A 374 -37.94 -35.46 5.72
CA VAL A 374 -38.54 -34.36 6.48
C VAL A 374 -38.29 -33.07 5.71
N GLY A 375 -39.35 -32.51 5.11
CA GLY A 375 -39.24 -31.34 4.25
C GLY A 375 -38.35 -31.60 3.03
N HIS A 376 -37.28 -30.81 2.86
CA HIS A 376 -36.31 -30.97 1.76
C HIS A 376 -35.05 -31.78 2.14
N TYR A 377 -35.05 -32.39 3.33
CA TYR A 377 -33.88 -33.01 3.93
C TYR A 377 -34.12 -34.48 4.32
N LEU A 378 -33.03 -35.25 4.37
CA LEU A 378 -32.97 -36.62 4.85
C LEU A 378 -32.04 -36.67 6.07
N PRO A 379 -32.41 -37.37 7.16
CA PRO A 379 -31.49 -37.68 8.26
C PRO A 379 -30.24 -38.38 7.73
N TYR A 380 -29.08 -37.82 8.06
CA TYR A 380 -27.80 -38.29 7.52
C TYR A 380 -27.33 -39.56 8.23
N ARG A 381 -26.73 -40.46 7.43
CA ARG A 381 -25.97 -41.62 7.91
C ARG A 381 -24.96 -42.06 6.84
N PRO A 382 -23.84 -42.69 7.23
CA PRO A 382 -22.95 -43.33 6.27
C PRO A 382 -23.71 -44.36 5.41
N SER A 383 -23.59 -44.25 4.09
CA SER A 383 -24.42 -45.03 3.17
C SER A 383 -23.82 -46.38 2.77
N ARG A 384 -22.50 -46.52 2.80
CA ARG A 384 -21.76 -47.71 2.32
C ARG A 384 -20.83 -48.34 3.35
N ILE A 385 -20.67 -47.73 4.51
CA ILE A 385 -19.74 -48.19 5.53
C ILE A 385 -20.40 -48.16 6.90
N LEU A 386 -20.06 -49.13 7.74
CA LEU A 386 -20.33 -49.11 9.18
C LEU A 386 -19.00 -49.02 9.91
N ILE A 387 -18.85 -48.05 10.82
CA ILE A 387 -17.62 -47.86 11.58
C ILE A 387 -17.88 -48.39 13.00
N PRO A 388 -17.27 -49.52 13.40
CA PRO A 388 -17.46 -50.09 14.73
C PRO A 388 -17.08 -49.10 15.83
N ASP A 389 -17.82 -49.12 16.94
CA ASP A 389 -17.63 -48.29 18.13
C ASP A 389 -17.70 -46.76 17.91
N ALA A 390 -18.06 -46.31 16.70
CA ALA A 390 -18.23 -44.88 16.41
C ALA A 390 -19.55 -44.37 16.98
N ALA A 391 -19.47 -43.33 17.81
CA ALA A 391 -20.65 -42.61 18.28
C ALA A 391 -21.31 -41.81 17.15
N ASP A 392 -22.62 -41.61 17.24
CA ASP A 392 -23.33 -40.67 16.38
C ASP A 392 -22.83 -39.24 16.59
N HIS A 393 -23.08 -38.37 15.60
CA HIS A 393 -22.73 -36.96 15.74
C HIS A 393 -23.57 -36.33 16.86
N PRO A 394 -22.98 -35.52 17.78
CA PRO A 394 -23.69 -34.97 18.94
C PRO A 394 -24.97 -34.19 18.60
N THR A 395 -24.97 -33.53 17.45
CA THR A 395 -26.14 -32.87 16.87
C THR A 395 -26.60 -33.64 15.63
N PRO A 396 -27.89 -33.96 15.47
CA PRO A 396 -28.39 -34.66 14.30
C PRO A 396 -28.00 -33.95 13.01
N LEU A 397 -27.44 -34.70 12.06
CA LEU A 397 -27.07 -34.21 10.74
C LEU A 397 -28.11 -34.58 9.70
N VAL A 398 -28.23 -33.75 8.67
CA VAL A 398 -29.08 -33.99 7.50
C VAL A 398 -28.31 -33.75 6.21
N GLU A 399 -28.77 -34.36 5.12
CA GLU A 399 -28.37 -34.03 3.76
C GLU A 399 -29.60 -33.70 2.89
N SER A 400 -29.40 -33.04 1.75
CA SER A 400 -30.51 -32.78 0.83
C SER A 400 -31.01 -34.07 0.18
N VAL A 401 -32.29 -34.11 -0.21
CA VAL A 401 -32.87 -35.27 -0.93
C VAL A 401 -32.08 -35.61 -2.20
N ALA A 402 -31.62 -34.58 -2.93
CA ALA A 402 -30.80 -34.76 -4.13
C ALA A 402 -29.48 -35.50 -3.83
N MET A 403 -28.80 -35.13 -2.73
CA MET A 403 -27.56 -35.78 -2.30
C MET A 403 -27.82 -37.20 -1.78
N GLY A 404 -28.86 -37.41 -0.96
CA GLY A 404 -29.20 -38.72 -0.40
C GLY A 404 -29.70 -39.74 -1.45
N SER A 405 -30.15 -39.28 -2.61
CA SER A 405 -30.55 -40.15 -3.74
C SER A 405 -29.39 -40.91 -4.39
N ILE A 406 -28.14 -40.50 -4.11
CA ILE A 406 -26.93 -41.12 -4.64
C ILE A 406 -26.09 -41.67 -3.49
N THR A 407 -25.53 -42.85 -3.73
CA THR A 407 -24.63 -43.51 -2.79
C THR A 407 -23.19 -43.23 -3.18
N ALA A 408 -22.35 -42.99 -2.18
CA ALA A 408 -20.91 -42.93 -2.37
C ALA A 408 -20.38 -44.33 -2.74
N PRO A 409 -19.15 -44.48 -3.27
CA PRO A 409 -18.59 -45.80 -3.56
C PRO A 409 -18.08 -46.47 -2.28
N ILE A 410 -17.80 -47.78 -2.29
CA ILE A 410 -17.10 -48.41 -1.17
C ILE A 410 -15.66 -47.83 -1.11
N PRO A 411 -15.22 -47.26 0.03
CA PRO A 411 -13.85 -46.76 0.18
C PRO A 411 -12.81 -47.88 0.07
N THR A 412 -11.63 -47.56 -0.45
CA THR A 412 -10.56 -48.55 -0.69
C THR A 412 -9.40 -48.46 0.30
N GLN A 413 -9.34 -47.39 1.10
CA GLN A 413 -8.25 -47.13 2.04
C GLN A 413 -8.72 -47.16 3.48
N VAL A 414 -7.89 -47.74 4.35
CA VAL A 414 -8.09 -47.73 5.80
C VAL A 414 -7.09 -46.75 6.42
N PRO A 415 -7.56 -45.62 6.99
CA PRO A 415 -6.70 -44.63 7.64
C PRO A 415 -6.17 -45.14 9.00
N LEU A 416 -5.11 -44.52 9.50
CA LEU A 416 -4.52 -44.82 10.82
C LEU A 416 -4.83 -43.69 11.80
N LEU A 417 -5.14 -44.03 13.05
CA LEU A 417 -5.40 -43.08 14.12
C LEU A 417 -4.76 -43.57 15.43
N PRO A 418 -4.46 -42.67 16.39
CA PRO A 418 -4.17 -43.08 17.76
C PRO A 418 -5.32 -43.91 18.36
N SER A 419 -4.96 -44.92 19.18
CA SER A 419 -5.93 -45.80 19.84
C SER A 419 -6.93 -45.01 20.67
N GLY A 420 -8.20 -45.38 20.57
CA GLY A 420 -9.29 -44.77 21.35
C GLY A 420 -9.92 -43.51 20.76
N VAL A 421 -9.44 -42.97 19.63
CA VAL A 421 -10.08 -41.80 18.99
C VAL A 421 -11.55 -42.07 18.63
N ILE A 422 -11.84 -43.24 18.07
CA ILE A 422 -13.21 -43.65 17.72
C ILE A 422 -14.01 -44.06 18.96
N ALA A 423 -13.50 -45.04 19.73
CA ALA A 423 -14.21 -45.60 20.89
C ALA A 423 -14.52 -44.58 22.01
N LYS A 424 -13.73 -43.51 22.14
CA LYS A 424 -14.00 -42.40 23.09
C LYS A 424 -14.92 -41.32 22.51
N GLY A 425 -15.39 -41.47 21.26
CA GLY A 425 -16.26 -40.50 20.60
C GLY A 425 -15.58 -39.17 20.24
N LEU A 426 -14.24 -39.12 20.14
CA LEU A 426 -13.52 -37.89 19.74
C LEU A 426 -13.80 -37.54 18.27
N LEU A 427 -14.06 -38.55 17.44
CA LEU A 427 -14.65 -38.42 16.12
C LEU A 427 -15.99 -39.15 16.10
N SER A 428 -17.04 -38.48 15.63
CA SER A 428 -18.30 -39.16 15.33
C SER A 428 -18.19 -40.02 14.07
N SER A 429 -19.17 -40.91 13.86
CA SER A 429 -19.30 -41.74 12.65
C SER A 429 -19.21 -40.89 11.36
N ALA A 430 -19.93 -39.78 11.30
CA ALA A 430 -19.90 -38.83 10.19
C ALA A 430 -18.51 -38.19 9.99
N GLN A 431 -17.82 -37.82 11.07
CA GLN A 431 -16.50 -37.20 10.98
C GLN A 431 -15.41 -38.21 10.56
N ALA A 432 -15.49 -39.44 11.06
CA ALA A 432 -14.62 -40.54 10.67
C ALA A 432 -14.86 -40.98 9.22
N GLU A 433 -16.10 -40.94 8.74
CA GLU A 433 -16.44 -41.17 7.33
C GLU A 433 -15.70 -40.19 6.40
N THR A 434 -15.66 -38.90 6.75
CA THR A 434 -14.88 -37.90 5.97
C THR A 434 -13.41 -38.29 5.85
N LEU A 435 -12.80 -38.74 6.94
CA LEU A 435 -11.40 -39.19 6.94
C LEU A 435 -11.20 -40.37 5.98
N ILE A 436 -12.09 -41.37 6.03
CA ILE A 436 -12.00 -42.59 5.21
C ILE A 436 -12.12 -42.26 3.72
N TYR A 437 -13.09 -41.43 3.34
CA TYR A 437 -13.25 -41.03 1.94
C TYR A 437 -12.13 -40.10 1.46
N ALA A 438 -11.68 -39.15 2.28
CA ALA A 438 -10.55 -38.30 1.94
C ALA A 438 -9.27 -39.13 1.72
N ALA A 439 -8.98 -40.08 2.60
CA ALA A 439 -7.85 -41.00 2.45
C ALA A 439 -7.96 -41.85 1.16
N SER A 440 -9.16 -42.31 0.84
CA SER A 440 -9.42 -43.07 -0.39
C SER A 440 -9.26 -42.21 -1.65
N ALA A 441 -9.72 -40.96 -1.62
CA ALA A 441 -9.53 -40.01 -2.72
C ALA A 441 -8.04 -39.70 -2.93
N HIS A 442 -7.30 -39.39 -1.86
CA HIS A 442 -5.88 -39.05 -1.90
C HIS A 442 -4.96 -40.21 -2.30
N ALA A 443 -5.45 -41.46 -2.28
CA ALA A 443 -4.70 -42.60 -2.79
C ALA A 443 -4.73 -42.70 -4.33
N ARG A 444 -5.61 -41.95 -5.00
CA ARG A 444 -5.74 -41.94 -6.46
C ARG A 444 -5.02 -40.72 -7.06
N ASP A 445 -4.65 -40.85 -8.33
CA ASP A 445 -4.13 -39.75 -9.15
C ASP A 445 -5.21 -39.32 -10.16
N LEU A 446 -5.17 -38.04 -10.57
CA LEU A 446 -5.94 -37.55 -11.70
C LEU A 446 -5.59 -38.37 -12.96
N PRO A 447 -6.56 -38.68 -13.84
CA PRO A 447 -6.28 -39.34 -15.10
C PRO A 447 -5.29 -38.55 -15.96
N GLY A 448 -4.23 -39.21 -16.41
CA GLY A 448 -3.19 -38.61 -17.26
C GLY A 448 -2.05 -37.93 -16.48
N ARG A 449 -1.28 -37.12 -17.21
CA ARG A 449 -0.11 -36.38 -16.72
C ARG A 449 -0.25 -34.91 -17.06
N PHE A 450 0.27 -34.05 -16.18
CA PHE A 450 0.09 -32.62 -16.29
C PHE A 450 1.37 -31.85 -16.00
N ALA A 451 1.50 -30.69 -16.62
CA ALA A 451 2.54 -29.72 -16.33
C ALA A 451 1.90 -28.37 -15.97
N PRO A 452 2.43 -27.66 -14.96
CA PRO A 452 1.97 -26.31 -14.65
C PRO A 452 2.41 -25.33 -15.75
N GLU A 453 1.49 -24.51 -16.24
CA GLU A 453 1.73 -23.41 -17.18
C GLU A 453 1.47 -22.06 -16.47
N ASP A 454 2.01 -20.97 -17.02
CA ASP A 454 1.87 -19.61 -16.47
C ASP A 454 2.18 -19.54 -14.97
N LYS A 455 3.38 -20.01 -14.58
CA LYS A 455 3.84 -20.07 -13.18
C LYS A 455 2.87 -20.82 -12.24
N GLY A 456 2.14 -21.80 -12.75
CA GLY A 456 1.21 -22.63 -12.00
C GLY A 456 -0.24 -22.14 -12.00
N CYS A 457 -0.58 -21.09 -12.74
CA CYS A 457 -1.96 -20.62 -12.87
C CYS A 457 -2.88 -21.63 -13.58
N ILE A 458 -2.31 -22.43 -14.49
CA ILE A 458 -3.04 -23.43 -15.28
C ILE A 458 -2.35 -24.78 -15.15
N LEU A 459 -3.14 -25.84 -15.03
CA LEU A 459 -2.66 -27.22 -15.05
C LEU A 459 -3.03 -27.85 -16.38
N LYS A 460 -2.04 -28.10 -17.25
CA LYS A 460 -2.26 -28.53 -18.64
C LYS A 460 -1.83 -29.98 -18.84
N PRO A 461 -2.59 -30.80 -19.60
CA PRO A 461 -2.15 -32.14 -19.97
C PRO A 461 -0.81 -32.10 -20.73
N SER A 462 0.14 -32.94 -20.32
CA SER A 462 1.47 -33.04 -20.93
C SER A 462 2.01 -34.46 -20.73
N ALA A 463 2.51 -35.07 -21.81
CA ALA A 463 3.07 -36.43 -21.76
C ALA A 463 4.32 -36.50 -20.86
N GLU A 464 5.13 -35.44 -20.85
CA GLU A 464 6.33 -35.26 -20.04
C GLU A 464 6.04 -34.75 -18.62
N GLY A 465 4.77 -34.48 -18.30
CA GLY A 465 4.33 -33.97 -17.02
C GLY A 465 4.38 -34.98 -15.88
N HIS A 466 3.89 -34.53 -14.72
CA HIS A 466 3.80 -35.33 -13.50
C HIS A 466 2.40 -35.91 -13.30
N ALA A 467 2.31 -36.98 -12.51
CA ALA A 467 1.04 -37.46 -11.98
C ALA A 467 0.60 -36.55 -10.82
N TYR A 468 -0.65 -36.08 -10.86
CA TYR A 468 -1.22 -35.19 -9.87
C TYR A 468 -2.18 -35.96 -8.99
N ARG A 469 -1.98 -35.92 -7.67
CA ARG A 469 -2.87 -36.58 -6.71
C ARG A 469 -4.28 -35.96 -6.74
N MET A 470 -5.31 -36.79 -6.64
CA MET A 470 -6.70 -36.35 -6.48
C MET A 470 -6.90 -35.63 -5.13
N GLY A 471 -7.82 -34.68 -5.12
CA GLY A 471 -8.28 -33.96 -3.94
C GLY A 471 -9.59 -34.52 -3.40
N TYR A 472 -10.04 -33.97 -2.28
CA TYR A 472 -11.34 -34.27 -1.68
C TYR A 472 -12.03 -32.97 -1.30
N PHE A 473 -13.35 -32.90 -1.47
CA PHE A 473 -14.13 -31.71 -1.16
C PHE A 473 -15.09 -31.99 0.01
N LEU A 474 -14.90 -31.24 1.08
CA LEU A 474 -15.70 -31.26 2.30
C LEU A 474 -16.68 -30.08 2.28
N GLY A 475 -17.92 -30.37 1.91
CA GLY A 475 -19.04 -29.43 1.80
C GLY A 475 -19.92 -29.31 3.04
N ASP A 476 -19.46 -29.80 4.19
CA ASP A 476 -20.26 -29.77 5.42
C ASP A 476 -20.56 -28.34 5.89
N GLY A 477 -21.79 -28.13 6.36
CA GLY A 477 -22.25 -26.90 6.99
C GLY A 477 -21.53 -26.60 8.31
N THR A 478 -21.81 -25.42 8.87
CA THR A 478 -21.33 -25.05 10.20
C THR A 478 -21.92 -26.00 11.25
N GLY A 479 -21.11 -26.37 12.26
CA GLY A 479 -21.53 -27.27 13.34
C GLY A 479 -21.32 -28.77 13.10
N ALA A 480 -21.05 -29.22 11.87
CA ALA A 480 -20.69 -30.62 11.58
C ALA A 480 -19.25 -31.01 12.02
N GLY A 481 -18.45 -30.03 12.47
CA GLY A 481 -17.09 -30.23 12.94
C GLY A 481 -16.02 -30.29 11.85
N LYS A 482 -16.11 -29.44 10.81
CA LYS A 482 -15.13 -29.36 9.71
C LYS A 482 -13.67 -29.28 10.17
N GLY A 483 -13.36 -28.44 11.15
CA GLY A 483 -11.99 -28.32 11.68
C GLY A 483 -11.46 -29.64 12.25
N ARG A 484 -12.32 -30.40 12.95
CA ARG A 484 -11.98 -31.73 13.47
C ARG A 484 -11.83 -32.80 12.39
N GLN A 485 -12.62 -32.71 11.33
CA GLN A 485 -12.48 -33.56 10.14
C GLN A 485 -11.19 -33.26 9.37
N VAL A 486 -10.83 -31.98 9.23
CA VAL A 486 -9.55 -31.56 8.65
C VAL A 486 -8.39 -32.10 9.49
N ALA A 487 -8.45 -31.89 10.81
CA ALA A 487 -7.43 -32.34 11.75
C ALA A 487 -7.25 -33.86 11.70
N SER A 488 -8.32 -34.65 11.53
CA SER A 488 -8.21 -36.11 11.43
C SER A 488 -7.50 -36.57 10.15
N VAL A 489 -7.71 -35.89 9.01
CA VAL A 489 -6.98 -36.16 7.75
C VAL A 489 -5.51 -35.80 7.88
N ILE A 490 -5.19 -34.70 8.58
CA ILE A 490 -3.79 -34.39 8.91
C ILE A 490 -3.21 -35.48 9.81
N LEU A 491 -3.95 -35.91 10.85
CA LEU A 491 -3.48 -36.87 11.83
C LEU A 491 -3.12 -38.22 11.21
N ASP A 492 -3.93 -38.74 10.29
CA ASP A 492 -3.64 -40.00 9.59
C ASP A 492 -2.31 -39.94 8.80
N ARG A 493 -2.00 -38.80 8.19
CA ARG A 493 -0.71 -38.59 7.51
C ARG A 493 0.43 -38.35 8.50
N TRP A 494 0.15 -37.61 9.57
CA TRP A 494 1.09 -37.34 10.65
C TRP A 494 1.60 -38.63 11.29
N VAL A 495 0.72 -39.59 11.61
CA VAL A 495 1.11 -40.87 12.23
C VAL A 495 1.83 -41.81 11.26
N ARG A 496 1.74 -41.57 9.94
CA ARG A 496 2.47 -42.28 8.90
C ARG A 496 3.84 -41.67 8.57
N GLY A 497 4.22 -40.60 9.26
CA GLY A 497 5.53 -39.96 9.14
C GLY A 497 5.58 -38.77 8.19
N GLU A 498 4.47 -38.43 7.51
CA GLU A 498 4.38 -37.17 6.78
C GLU A 498 4.11 -36.05 7.79
N LYS A 499 5.16 -35.31 8.19
CA LYS A 499 5.11 -34.33 9.31
C LYS A 499 5.04 -32.86 8.89
N ARG A 500 4.86 -32.57 7.60
CA ARG A 500 4.73 -31.18 7.11
C ARG A 500 3.38 -31.02 6.43
N HIS A 501 2.57 -30.08 6.90
CA HIS A 501 1.24 -29.77 6.35
C HIS A 501 1.03 -28.26 6.23
N ILE A 502 0.09 -27.86 5.41
CA ILE A 502 -0.27 -26.45 5.18
C ILE A 502 -1.77 -26.32 5.43
N TRP A 503 -2.16 -25.45 6.36
CA TRP A 503 -3.55 -25.12 6.66
C TRP A 503 -3.80 -23.66 6.29
N ILE A 504 -4.56 -23.43 5.22
CA ILE A 504 -4.91 -22.09 4.75
C ILE A 504 -6.33 -21.76 5.19
N SER A 505 -6.54 -20.63 5.85
CA SER A 505 -7.87 -20.21 6.34
C SER A 505 -8.11 -18.70 6.13
N LYS A 506 -9.28 -18.21 6.53
CA LYS A 506 -9.76 -16.85 6.23
C LYS A 506 -8.98 -15.76 6.96
N ASN A 507 -8.72 -15.93 8.25
CA ASN A 507 -8.10 -14.93 9.12
C ASN A 507 -7.27 -15.59 10.22
N GLU A 508 -6.53 -14.79 10.99
CA GLU A 508 -5.68 -15.30 12.07
C GLU A 508 -6.47 -15.75 13.31
N ALA A 509 -7.71 -15.27 13.51
CA ALA A 509 -8.55 -15.69 14.62
C ALA A 509 -8.85 -17.21 14.59
N LEU A 510 -8.96 -17.80 13.40
CA LEU A 510 -9.17 -19.23 13.20
C LEU A 510 -7.94 -20.10 13.53
N LEU A 511 -6.79 -19.51 13.88
CA LEU A 511 -5.62 -20.25 14.34
C LEU A 511 -5.92 -21.03 15.62
N GLU A 512 -6.61 -20.42 16.57
CA GLU A 512 -6.94 -21.07 17.84
C GLU A 512 -8.02 -22.14 17.67
N ASP A 513 -8.96 -21.97 16.73
CA ASP A 513 -9.89 -23.03 16.33
C ASP A 513 -9.16 -24.24 15.75
N ALA A 514 -8.21 -24.02 14.84
CA ALA A 514 -7.39 -25.09 14.27
C ALA A 514 -6.56 -25.81 15.34
N ARG A 515 -5.99 -25.07 16.30
CA ARG A 515 -5.27 -25.62 17.45
C ARG A 515 -6.17 -26.42 18.37
N ARG A 516 -7.37 -25.93 18.68
CA ARG A 516 -8.38 -26.66 19.47
C ARG A 516 -8.74 -27.98 18.80
N ASP A 517 -9.00 -27.97 17.50
CA ASP A 517 -9.42 -29.17 16.78
C ASP A 517 -8.27 -30.17 16.60
N TRP A 518 -7.02 -29.71 16.47
CA TRP A 518 -5.83 -30.55 16.52
C TRP A 518 -5.59 -31.15 17.91
N LEU A 519 -5.72 -30.33 18.97
CA LEU A 519 -5.59 -30.76 20.37
C LEU A 519 -6.64 -31.79 20.76
N ALA A 520 -7.88 -31.63 20.28
CA ALA A 520 -8.97 -32.57 20.53
C ALA A 520 -8.67 -34.00 20.04
N LEU A 521 -7.76 -34.15 19.06
CA LEU A 521 -7.32 -35.45 18.54
C LEU A 521 -5.94 -35.89 19.07
N GLY A 522 -5.42 -35.20 20.09
CA GLY A 522 -4.15 -35.51 20.75
C GLY A 522 -2.92 -34.81 20.17
N GLY A 523 -3.11 -33.85 19.27
CA GLY A 523 -2.05 -32.97 18.78
C GLY A 523 -1.61 -31.92 19.82
N LEU A 524 -0.49 -31.23 19.58
CA LEU A 524 -0.04 -30.13 20.43
C LEU A 524 -0.27 -28.78 19.73
N PRO A 525 -0.71 -27.71 20.43
CA PRO A 525 -0.90 -26.40 19.81
C PRO A 525 0.37 -25.85 19.14
N ILE A 526 1.55 -26.22 19.65
CA ILE A 526 2.85 -25.83 19.10
C ILE A 526 3.17 -26.49 17.74
N ASP A 527 2.46 -27.56 17.37
CA ASP A 527 2.61 -28.16 16.04
C ASP A 527 2.06 -27.22 14.95
N ILE A 528 1.16 -26.28 15.29
CA ILE A 528 0.58 -25.31 14.37
C ILE A 528 1.23 -23.94 14.55
N GLN A 529 1.94 -23.47 13.53
CA GLN A 529 2.64 -22.18 13.56
C GLN A 529 2.19 -21.27 12.41
N PRO A 530 1.81 -20.01 12.69
CA PRO A 530 1.45 -19.04 11.67
C PRO A 530 2.69 -18.59 10.88
N LEU A 531 2.57 -18.54 9.55
CA LEU A 531 3.63 -18.10 8.64
C LEU A 531 4.14 -16.68 8.95
N GLY A 532 3.30 -15.83 9.56
CA GLY A 532 3.64 -14.47 9.98
C GLY A 532 4.87 -14.37 10.89
N GLN A 533 5.22 -15.45 11.63
CA GLN A 533 6.39 -15.49 12.51
C GLN A 533 7.73 -15.37 11.76
N TRP A 534 7.79 -15.82 10.50
CA TRP A 534 8.96 -15.66 9.66
C TRP A 534 8.81 -14.40 8.82
N LYS A 535 9.85 -13.58 8.76
CA LYS A 535 9.86 -12.36 7.92
C LYS A 535 9.76 -12.76 6.45
N LEU A 536 9.10 -11.93 5.63
CA LEU A 536 9.06 -12.12 4.18
C LEU A 536 10.48 -12.20 3.60
N GLY A 537 10.73 -13.17 2.72
CA GLY A 537 12.04 -13.41 2.10
C GLY A 537 13.03 -14.19 2.98
N THR A 538 12.67 -14.55 4.22
CA THR A 538 13.50 -15.44 5.07
C THR A 538 13.03 -16.88 4.99
N LYS A 539 13.94 -17.85 5.07
CA LYS A 539 13.54 -19.27 5.02
C LYS A 539 12.74 -19.67 6.26
N VAL A 540 11.67 -20.43 6.07
CA VAL A 540 10.89 -21.01 7.18
C VAL A 540 11.72 -22.11 7.83
N SER A 541 12.18 -21.88 9.07
CA SER A 541 13.08 -22.78 9.80
C SER A 541 12.37 -23.97 10.46
N MET A 542 11.04 -24.00 10.44
CA MET A 542 10.23 -25.10 10.97
C MET A 542 10.51 -26.38 10.18
N ARG A 543 11.01 -27.44 10.84
CA ARG A 543 11.32 -28.71 10.14
C ARG A 543 10.09 -29.59 9.94
N GLU A 544 9.23 -29.62 10.95
CA GLU A 544 8.02 -30.42 11.05
C GLU A 544 6.95 -29.57 11.72
N GLY A 545 5.69 -29.75 11.31
CA GLY A 545 4.56 -28.98 11.79
C GLY A 545 3.50 -28.72 10.72
N ILE A 546 2.48 -27.99 11.13
CA ILE A 546 1.37 -27.51 10.33
C ILE A 546 1.56 -26.00 10.17
N LEU A 547 1.89 -25.56 8.96
CA LEU A 547 2.05 -24.15 8.65
C LEU A 547 0.67 -23.53 8.45
N PHE A 548 0.26 -22.66 9.36
CA PHE A 548 -0.99 -21.93 9.26
C PHE A 548 -0.80 -20.64 8.45
N VAL A 549 -1.66 -20.42 7.46
CA VAL A 549 -1.56 -19.31 6.51
C VAL A 549 -2.94 -18.70 6.29
N THR A 550 -3.05 -17.38 6.21
CA THR A 550 -4.31 -16.76 5.78
C THR A 550 -4.33 -16.52 4.27
N TYR A 551 -5.49 -16.51 3.61
CA TYR A 551 -5.57 -16.13 2.19
C TYR A 551 -4.94 -14.77 1.87
N PRO A 552 -5.14 -13.70 2.68
CA PRO A 552 -4.39 -12.45 2.53
C PRO A 552 -2.87 -12.62 2.62
N THR A 553 -2.37 -13.41 3.58
CA THR A 553 -0.93 -13.68 3.72
C THR A 553 -0.41 -14.43 2.50
N LEU A 554 -1.12 -15.46 2.02
CA LEU A 554 -0.72 -16.29 0.89
C LEU A 554 -0.45 -15.47 -0.38
N ARG A 555 -1.30 -14.46 -0.67
CA ARG A 555 -1.12 -13.60 -1.86
C ARG A 555 -0.07 -12.50 -1.70
N SER A 556 0.42 -12.24 -0.49
CA SER A 556 1.30 -11.09 -0.23
C SER A 556 2.74 -11.29 -0.73
N GLY A 557 3.38 -10.20 -1.15
CA GLY A 557 4.76 -10.23 -1.65
C GLY A 557 5.27 -8.84 -2.05
N ARG A 558 6.58 -8.76 -2.33
CA ARG A 558 7.29 -7.63 -2.93
C ARG A 558 7.92 -8.09 -4.24
N SER A 559 8.51 -7.17 -5.01
CA SER A 559 9.14 -7.47 -6.31
C SER A 559 10.26 -8.53 -6.22
N ASP A 560 10.90 -8.66 -5.07
CA ASP A 560 12.03 -9.55 -4.81
C ASP A 560 11.67 -10.85 -4.06
N ALA A 561 10.50 -10.92 -3.39
CA ALA A 561 10.10 -12.09 -2.60
C ALA A 561 8.58 -12.18 -2.38
N THR A 562 7.99 -13.37 -2.51
CA THR A 562 6.57 -13.62 -2.22
C THR A 562 6.36 -14.65 -1.10
N ARG A 563 5.22 -14.58 -0.38
CA ARG A 563 4.86 -15.60 0.62
C ARG A 563 4.60 -16.96 -0.02
N LEU A 564 4.07 -16.99 -1.24
CA LEU A 564 3.88 -18.23 -1.99
C LEU A 564 5.21 -18.95 -2.24
N ASP A 565 6.24 -18.23 -2.71
CA ASP A 565 7.57 -18.82 -2.95
C ASP A 565 8.19 -19.35 -1.65
N GLN A 566 8.03 -18.61 -0.55
CA GLN A 566 8.48 -19.03 0.79
C GLN A 566 7.80 -20.33 1.26
N ILE A 567 6.51 -20.52 0.97
CA ILE A 567 5.77 -21.76 1.28
C ILE A 567 6.24 -22.90 0.40
N ILE A 568 6.43 -22.66 -0.91
CA ILE A 568 6.89 -23.68 -1.86
C ILE A 568 8.30 -24.15 -1.50
N GLU A 569 9.20 -23.23 -1.14
CA GLU A 569 10.55 -23.55 -0.67
C GLU A 569 10.50 -24.43 0.59
N TRP A 570 9.63 -24.09 1.55
CA TRP A 570 9.44 -24.88 2.76
C TRP A 570 8.85 -26.27 2.52
N ALA A 571 7.87 -26.37 1.61
CA ALA A 571 7.24 -27.62 1.22
C ALA A 571 8.26 -28.56 0.53
N GLY A 572 9.07 -28.00 -0.37
CA GLY A 572 10.03 -28.73 -1.19
C GLY A 572 9.38 -29.54 -2.31
N GLU A 573 10.20 -30.04 -3.24
CA GLU A 573 9.75 -30.70 -4.48
C GLU A 573 8.91 -31.97 -4.23
N HIS A 574 9.26 -32.73 -3.18
CA HIS A 574 8.60 -34.00 -2.84
C HIS A 574 7.54 -33.85 -1.75
N PHE A 575 6.89 -32.69 -1.65
CA PHE A 575 5.87 -32.46 -0.65
C PHE A 575 4.67 -33.41 -0.83
N GLY A 576 4.56 -34.38 0.08
CA GLY A 576 3.42 -35.29 0.19
C GLY A 576 2.41 -34.88 1.25
N GLY A 577 2.62 -33.75 1.94
CA GLY A 577 1.74 -33.27 3.00
C GLY A 577 0.33 -32.92 2.54
N LEU A 578 -0.51 -32.60 3.51
CA LEU A 578 -1.87 -32.10 3.25
C LEU A 578 -1.82 -30.57 3.07
N ILE A 579 -2.47 -30.08 2.02
CA ILE A 579 -2.84 -28.68 1.82
C ILE A 579 -4.34 -28.58 2.05
N VAL A 580 -4.71 -27.89 3.11
CA VAL A 580 -6.10 -27.60 3.44
C VAL A 580 -6.42 -26.20 2.96
N PHE A 581 -7.42 -26.08 2.11
CA PHE A 581 -8.08 -24.83 1.82
C PHE A 581 -9.35 -24.76 2.65
N ASP A 582 -9.23 -24.25 3.87
CA ASP A 582 -10.35 -23.99 4.77
C ASP A 582 -11.04 -22.69 4.35
N GLU A 583 -12.37 -22.65 4.42
CA GLU A 583 -13.20 -21.65 3.74
C GLU A 583 -12.81 -21.45 2.27
N ALA A 584 -12.69 -22.55 1.52
CA ALA A 584 -12.18 -22.58 0.14
C ALA A 584 -12.90 -21.62 -0.82
N HIS A 585 -14.15 -21.23 -0.53
CA HIS A 585 -14.88 -20.22 -1.31
C HIS A 585 -14.15 -18.86 -1.37
N ALA A 586 -13.21 -18.57 -0.46
CA ALA A 586 -12.34 -17.39 -0.54
C ALA A 586 -11.43 -17.39 -1.79
N MET A 587 -11.24 -18.55 -2.45
CA MET A 587 -10.54 -18.67 -3.72
C MET A 587 -11.46 -18.52 -4.94
N ALA A 588 -12.74 -18.20 -4.75
CA ALA A 588 -13.65 -17.92 -5.85
C ALA A 588 -13.06 -16.84 -6.79
N ASN A 589 -13.46 -16.89 -8.06
CA ASN A 589 -12.93 -16.01 -9.11
C ASN A 589 -11.43 -16.17 -9.39
N ALA A 590 -10.79 -17.29 -9.02
CA ALA A 590 -9.40 -17.60 -9.40
C ALA A 590 -9.16 -17.58 -10.92
N ALA A 591 -10.19 -17.88 -11.72
CA ALA A 591 -10.15 -17.89 -13.18
C ALA A 591 -10.35 -16.51 -13.83
N GLY A 592 -10.73 -15.49 -13.05
CA GLY A 592 -11.38 -14.30 -13.59
C GLY A 592 -12.81 -14.59 -14.06
N GLY A 593 -13.55 -13.56 -14.47
CA GLY A 593 -14.95 -13.72 -14.90
C GLY A 593 -15.46 -12.50 -15.67
N GLU A 594 -16.69 -12.56 -16.13
CA GLU A 594 -17.41 -11.37 -16.65
C GLU A 594 -18.28 -10.81 -15.53
N GLY A 595 -18.02 -9.56 -15.13
CA GLY A 595 -18.89 -8.79 -14.24
C GLY A 595 -19.82 -7.87 -15.03
N SER A 596 -20.74 -7.22 -14.34
CA SER A 596 -21.65 -6.21 -14.92
C SER A 596 -20.95 -5.00 -15.57
N ARG A 597 -19.63 -4.91 -15.45
CA ARG A 597 -18.75 -3.87 -16.04
C ARG A 597 -17.63 -4.44 -16.95
N GLY A 598 -17.72 -5.70 -17.39
CA GLY A 598 -16.76 -6.34 -18.32
C GLY A 598 -15.89 -7.45 -17.70
N ARG A 599 -14.85 -7.90 -18.43
CA ARG A 599 -13.90 -8.94 -17.99
C ARG A 599 -13.12 -8.50 -16.74
N VAL A 600 -13.25 -9.25 -15.66
CA VAL A 600 -12.61 -9.07 -14.36
C VAL A 600 -11.39 -9.99 -14.25
N LYS A 601 -10.23 -9.41 -13.94
CA LYS A 601 -8.99 -10.14 -13.63
C LYS A 601 -9.22 -11.08 -12.44
N GLY A 602 -8.67 -12.29 -12.49
CA GLY A 602 -8.81 -13.26 -11.40
C GLY A 602 -8.35 -12.73 -10.05
N SER A 603 -9.04 -13.13 -8.98
CA SER A 603 -8.67 -12.76 -7.61
C SER A 603 -7.24 -13.20 -7.31
N GLU A 604 -6.38 -12.29 -6.85
CA GLU A 604 -5.00 -12.61 -6.49
C GLU A 604 -4.92 -13.71 -5.42
N GLN A 605 -5.89 -13.75 -4.51
CA GLN A 605 -6.01 -14.81 -3.50
C GLN A 605 -6.29 -16.18 -4.15
N GLY A 606 -7.27 -16.22 -5.07
CA GLY A 606 -7.61 -17.43 -5.81
C GLY A 606 -6.46 -17.92 -6.69
N ILE A 607 -5.77 -17.00 -7.38
CA ILE A 607 -4.60 -17.31 -8.20
C ILE A 607 -3.47 -17.89 -7.35
N ALA A 608 -3.17 -17.30 -6.19
CA ALA A 608 -2.12 -17.80 -5.30
C ALA A 608 -2.43 -19.21 -4.77
N GLY A 609 -3.69 -19.48 -4.41
CA GLY A 609 -4.15 -20.81 -4.01
C GLY A 609 -4.04 -21.86 -5.12
N VAL A 610 -4.46 -21.52 -6.35
CA VAL A 610 -4.30 -22.39 -7.53
C VAL A 610 -2.84 -22.66 -7.86
N ARG A 611 -1.98 -21.65 -7.80
CA ARG A 611 -0.53 -21.81 -8.02
C ARG A 611 0.09 -22.74 -6.98
N LEU A 612 -0.25 -22.58 -5.71
CA LEU A 612 0.28 -23.44 -4.63
C LEU A 612 -0.02 -24.92 -4.88
N GLN A 613 -1.28 -25.27 -5.15
CA GLN A 613 -1.65 -26.66 -5.41
C GLN A 613 -1.08 -27.17 -6.74
N ASN A 614 -0.95 -26.34 -7.78
CA ASN A 614 -0.43 -26.80 -9.07
C ASN A 614 1.09 -26.97 -9.09
N LEU A 615 1.83 -26.21 -8.28
CA LEU A 615 3.28 -26.30 -8.15
C LEU A 615 3.74 -27.44 -7.22
N LEU A 616 2.81 -28.11 -6.53
CA LEU A 616 3.08 -29.26 -5.65
C LEU A 616 2.31 -30.51 -6.12
N PRO A 617 2.77 -31.24 -7.17
CA PRO A 617 2.02 -32.31 -7.82
C PRO A 617 1.54 -33.42 -6.87
N ARG A 618 2.38 -33.78 -5.89
CA ARG A 618 2.11 -34.85 -4.92
C ARG A 618 1.46 -34.37 -3.63
N ALA A 619 1.15 -33.09 -3.48
CA ALA A 619 0.38 -32.62 -2.34
C ALA A 619 -1.00 -33.31 -2.30
N ARG A 620 -1.45 -33.64 -1.10
CA ARG A 620 -2.84 -34.04 -0.85
C ARG A 620 -3.66 -32.76 -0.68
N VAL A 621 -4.77 -32.62 -1.39
CA VAL A 621 -5.58 -31.39 -1.33
C VAL A 621 -6.94 -31.69 -0.71
N LEU A 622 -7.30 -30.90 0.29
CA LEU A 622 -8.60 -30.92 0.93
C LEU A 622 -9.22 -29.52 0.82
N TYR A 623 -10.34 -29.42 0.10
CA TYR A 623 -11.12 -28.19 0.04
C TYR A 623 -12.22 -28.29 1.08
N ALA A 624 -12.32 -27.35 2.01
CA ALA A 624 -13.36 -27.30 3.02
C ALA A 624 -14.17 -26.01 2.86
N SER A 625 -15.45 -26.13 2.47
CA SER A 625 -16.36 -24.98 2.32
C SER A 625 -17.81 -25.44 2.24
N ALA A 626 -18.67 -24.91 3.12
CA ALA A 626 -20.11 -25.22 3.11
C ALA A 626 -20.82 -24.79 1.80
N THR A 627 -20.27 -23.77 1.11
CA THR A 627 -20.83 -23.16 -0.10
C THR A 627 -20.10 -23.57 -1.37
N GLY A 628 -19.29 -24.62 -1.30
CA GLY A 628 -18.43 -25.07 -2.40
C GLY A 628 -19.16 -25.42 -3.70
N ALA A 629 -20.31 -26.09 -3.59
CA ALA A 629 -21.09 -26.56 -4.72
C ALA A 629 -22.40 -25.76 -4.91
N SER A 630 -22.45 -24.50 -4.47
CA SER A 630 -23.61 -23.61 -4.69
C SER A 630 -23.46 -22.70 -5.90
N ASP A 631 -22.23 -22.45 -6.36
CA ASP A 631 -21.90 -21.60 -7.53
C ASP A 631 -20.74 -22.24 -8.31
N VAL A 632 -20.80 -22.22 -9.65
CA VAL A 632 -19.78 -22.82 -10.53
C VAL A 632 -18.38 -22.25 -10.30
N ASN A 633 -18.30 -20.96 -9.97
CA ASN A 633 -17.04 -20.29 -9.69
C ASN A 633 -16.37 -20.82 -8.41
N ASN A 634 -17.14 -21.45 -7.52
CA ASN A 634 -16.63 -22.11 -6.31
C ASN A 634 -16.05 -23.50 -6.57
N LEU A 635 -16.19 -24.06 -7.78
CA LEU A 635 -15.52 -25.30 -8.17
C LEU A 635 -14.36 -25.06 -9.15
N ALA A 636 -14.28 -23.88 -9.76
CA ALA A 636 -13.24 -23.52 -10.72
C ALA A 636 -11.82 -23.51 -10.15
N TYR A 637 -11.65 -23.33 -8.83
CA TYR A 637 -10.34 -23.44 -8.15
C TYR A 637 -9.99 -24.87 -7.73
N ALA A 638 -10.93 -25.80 -7.78
CA ALA A 638 -10.79 -27.15 -7.25
C ALA A 638 -10.13 -28.10 -8.28
N THR A 639 -8.93 -27.72 -8.74
CA THR A 639 -8.23 -28.38 -9.86
C THR A 639 -7.90 -29.85 -9.61
N ARG A 640 -7.94 -30.30 -8.35
CA ARG A 640 -7.65 -31.69 -7.96
C ARG A 640 -8.88 -32.61 -7.92
N LEU A 641 -10.08 -32.13 -8.27
CA LEU A 641 -11.28 -32.97 -8.28
C LEU A 641 -11.49 -33.76 -9.58
N GLY A 642 -10.68 -33.52 -10.62
CA GLY A 642 -10.85 -34.22 -11.91
C GLY A 642 -12.12 -33.82 -12.66
N LEU A 643 -12.59 -32.58 -12.46
CA LEU A 643 -13.76 -32.04 -13.14
C LEU A 643 -13.50 -31.73 -14.62
N TRP A 644 -12.25 -31.61 -15.03
CA TRP A 644 -11.84 -31.36 -16.42
C TRP A 644 -10.47 -31.98 -16.69
N GLY A 645 -10.16 -32.16 -17.97
CA GLY A 645 -8.91 -32.75 -18.45
C GLY A 645 -9.10 -34.12 -19.12
N PRO A 646 -8.02 -34.90 -19.30
CA PRO A 646 -8.06 -36.21 -19.94
C PRO A 646 -9.06 -37.14 -19.26
N GLU A 647 -9.81 -37.90 -20.05
CA GLU A 647 -10.81 -38.87 -19.55
C GLU A 647 -11.94 -38.26 -18.69
N THR A 648 -12.22 -36.97 -18.85
CA THR A 648 -13.35 -36.28 -18.22
C THR A 648 -14.32 -35.73 -19.27
N ALA A 649 -15.52 -35.32 -18.84
CA ALA A 649 -16.52 -34.74 -19.73
C ALA A 649 -16.11 -33.37 -20.32
N PHE A 650 -15.21 -32.65 -19.65
CA PHE A 650 -14.83 -31.29 -20.02
C PHE A 650 -13.34 -31.21 -20.37
N ALA A 651 -13.01 -30.69 -21.56
CA ALA A 651 -11.63 -30.64 -22.02
C ALA A 651 -10.73 -29.71 -21.16
N ASN A 652 -11.31 -28.61 -20.66
CA ASN A 652 -10.61 -27.62 -19.83
C ASN A 652 -11.58 -26.93 -18.87
N ARG A 653 -11.03 -26.13 -17.97
CA ARG A 653 -11.77 -25.40 -16.94
C ARG A 653 -12.77 -24.41 -17.54
N GLU A 654 -12.40 -23.73 -18.61
CA GLU A 654 -13.25 -22.71 -19.24
C GLU A 654 -14.53 -23.34 -19.84
N ALA A 655 -14.40 -24.51 -20.48
CA ALA A 655 -15.54 -25.28 -20.97
C ALA A 655 -16.45 -25.75 -19.82
N PHE A 656 -15.86 -26.27 -18.73
CA PHE A 656 -16.62 -26.65 -17.54
C PHE A 656 -17.42 -25.47 -16.96
N VAL A 657 -16.79 -24.30 -16.80
CA VAL A 657 -17.47 -23.12 -16.22
C VAL A 657 -18.59 -22.62 -17.12
N ALA A 658 -18.38 -22.59 -18.44
CA ALA A 658 -19.39 -22.14 -19.39
C ALA A 658 -20.62 -23.08 -19.39
N ASP A 659 -20.41 -24.39 -19.60
CA ASP A 659 -21.49 -25.35 -19.75
C ASP A 659 -22.32 -25.50 -18.46
N ILE A 660 -21.68 -25.50 -17.29
CA ILE A 660 -22.38 -25.58 -16.00
C ILE A 660 -23.13 -24.27 -15.69
N ARG A 661 -22.59 -23.11 -16.10
CA ARG A 661 -23.30 -21.82 -15.95
C ARG A 661 -24.57 -21.79 -16.78
N ASP A 662 -24.50 -22.24 -18.03
CA ASP A 662 -25.67 -22.31 -18.93
C ASP A 662 -26.74 -23.28 -18.41
N GLY A 663 -26.31 -24.37 -17.76
CA GLY A 663 -27.20 -25.34 -17.13
C GLY A 663 -27.79 -24.93 -15.77
N GLY A 664 -27.32 -23.83 -15.17
CA GLY A 664 -27.81 -23.28 -13.91
C GLY A 664 -27.72 -24.23 -12.71
N ILE A 665 -28.65 -24.08 -11.76
CA ILE A 665 -28.65 -24.82 -10.47
C ILE A 665 -28.75 -26.34 -10.69
N ALA A 666 -29.55 -26.79 -11.66
CA ALA A 666 -29.73 -28.23 -11.93
C ALA A 666 -28.43 -28.90 -12.40
N ALA A 667 -27.63 -28.21 -13.23
CA ALA A 667 -26.32 -28.72 -13.65
C ALA A 667 -25.34 -28.77 -12.47
N MET A 668 -25.38 -27.78 -11.58
CA MET A 668 -24.56 -27.78 -10.36
C MET A 668 -24.91 -28.95 -9.43
N GLU A 669 -26.20 -29.21 -9.21
CA GLU A 669 -26.65 -30.37 -8.43
C GLU A 669 -26.15 -31.68 -9.02
N LEU A 670 -26.14 -31.81 -10.36
CA LEU A 670 -25.60 -32.98 -11.05
C LEU A 670 -24.10 -33.16 -10.80
N VAL A 671 -23.32 -32.08 -10.82
CA VAL A 671 -21.88 -32.11 -10.52
C VAL A 671 -21.62 -32.56 -9.07
N ALA A 672 -22.35 -32.00 -8.11
CA ALA A 672 -22.23 -32.39 -6.70
C ALA A 672 -22.56 -33.88 -6.48
N ARG A 673 -23.60 -34.35 -7.17
CA ARG A 673 -24.06 -35.74 -7.21
C ARG A 673 -23.02 -36.70 -7.81
N ASP A 674 -22.42 -36.31 -8.93
CA ASP A 674 -21.35 -37.07 -9.59
C ASP A 674 -20.10 -37.17 -8.69
N LEU A 675 -19.67 -36.05 -8.10
CA LEU A 675 -18.56 -36.03 -7.15
C LEU A 675 -18.82 -36.92 -5.93
N LYS A 676 -20.05 -36.96 -5.39
CA LYS A 676 -20.42 -37.91 -4.32
C LYS A 676 -20.28 -39.36 -4.80
N SER A 677 -20.77 -39.68 -5.99
CA SER A 677 -20.68 -41.03 -6.58
C SER A 677 -19.23 -41.49 -6.83
N LEU A 678 -18.32 -40.55 -7.06
CA LEU A 678 -16.88 -40.79 -7.19
C LEU A 678 -16.14 -40.86 -5.85
N GLY A 679 -16.82 -40.60 -4.73
CA GLY A 679 -16.24 -40.56 -3.39
C GLY A 679 -15.35 -39.33 -3.16
N LEU A 680 -15.64 -38.23 -3.86
CA LEU A 680 -14.85 -36.99 -3.85
C LEU A 680 -15.55 -35.84 -3.10
N TYR A 681 -16.81 -36.00 -2.73
CA TYR A 681 -17.61 -34.95 -2.09
C TYR A 681 -18.56 -35.49 -1.03
N THR A 682 -18.64 -34.80 0.11
CA THR A 682 -19.71 -34.96 1.11
C THR A 682 -20.18 -33.59 1.57
N ALA A 683 -21.47 -33.46 1.87
CA ALA A 683 -22.06 -32.21 2.36
C ALA A 683 -23.24 -32.49 3.28
N ARG A 684 -23.09 -32.12 4.55
CA ARG A 684 -24.06 -32.34 5.63
C ARG A 684 -24.34 -31.05 6.38
N ALA A 685 -25.58 -30.81 6.75
CA ALA A 685 -25.99 -29.67 7.58
C ALA A 685 -26.51 -30.17 8.93
N LEU A 686 -26.58 -29.28 9.93
CA LEU A 686 -27.32 -29.58 11.15
C LEU A 686 -28.81 -29.66 10.84
N SER A 687 -29.51 -30.56 11.53
CA SER A 687 -30.96 -30.62 11.50
C SER A 687 -31.57 -29.38 12.14
N PHE A 688 -32.64 -28.85 11.53
CA PHE A 688 -33.51 -27.83 12.15
C PHE A 688 -34.56 -28.44 13.09
N ALA A 689 -34.52 -29.75 13.35
CA ALA A 689 -35.43 -30.39 14.28
C ALA A 689 -35.31 -29.73 15.67
N GLY A 690 -36.43 -29.19 16.17
CA GLY A 690 -36.48 -28.46 17.45
C GLY A 690 -36.09 -26.98 17.36
N VAL A 691 -35.89 -26.41 16.16
CA VAL A 691 -35.63 -24.98 15.96
C VAL A 691 -36.93 -24.27 15.56
N GLU A 692 -37.29 -23.25 16.32
CA GLU A 692 -38.40 -22.34 16.02
C GLU A 692 -37.86 -20.98 15.56
N TYR A 693 -38.53 -20.35 14.60
CA TYR A 693 -38.16 -19.04 14.05
C TYR A 693 -39.28 -18.04 14.28
N ASP A 694 -38.95 -16.92 14.91
CA ASP A 694 -39.86 -15.78 15.09
C ASP A 694 -39.15 -14.46 14.77
N ILE A 695 -39.87 -13.52 14.15
CA ILE A 695 -39.35 -12.20 13.79
C ILE A 695 -39.84 -11.18 14.82
N LEU A 696 -38.96 -10.77 15.73
CA LEU A 696 -39.26 -9.69 16.67
C LEU A 696 -39.10 -8.31 16.01
N GLU A 697 -40.21 -7.72 15.58
CA GLU A 697 -40.25 -6.38 14.98
C GLU A 697 -40.26 -5.28 16.06
N HIS A 698 -39.44 -4.24 15.87
CA HIS A 698 -39.48 -3.01 16.68
C HIS A 698 -40.02 -1.85 15.83
N CYS A 699 -41.20 -1.35 16.18
CA CYS A 699 -41.79 -0.17 15.56
C CYS A 699 -41.11 1.10 16.10
N LEU A 700 -40.44 1.86 15.22
CA LEU A 700 -39.80 3.11 15.60
C LEU A 700 -40.84 4.12 16.11
N THR A 701 -40.53 4.74 17.24
CA THR A 701 -41.32 5.84 17.80
C THR A 701 -41.07 7.14 17.04
N GLU A 702 -41.99 8.10 17.11
CA GLU A 702 -41.82 9.42 16.49
C GLU A 702 -40.52 10.12 16.93
N GLY A 703 -40.14 9.98 18.20
CA GLY A 703 -38.88 10.52 18.72
C GLY A 703 -37.65 9.86 18.10
N GLN A 704 -37.67 8.55 17.88
CA GLN A 704 -36.56 7.84 17.23
C GLN A 704 -36.44 8.22 15.75
N ILE A 705 -37.57 8.40 15.05
CA ILE A 705 -37.60 8.88 13.66
C ILE A 705 -36.95 10.28 13.59
N ALA A 706 -37.36 11.21 14.46
CA ALA A 706 -36.78 12.55 14.50
C ALA A 706 -35.25 12.56 14.74
N VAL A 707 -34.76 11.67 15.62
CA VAL A 707 -33.31 11.51 15.85
C VAL A 707 -32.60 10.97 14.61
N TYR A 708 -33.19 9.98 13.93
CA TYR A 708 -32.62 9.44 12.69
C TYR A 708 -32.50 10.51 11.60
N ASP A 709 -33.57 11.28 11.40
CA ASP A 709 -33.63 12.33 10.38
C ASP A 709 -32.59 13.43 10.65
N ALA A 710 -32.46 13.88 11.90
CA ALA A 710 -31.46 14.88 12.29
C ALA A 710 -30.02 14.45 11.96
N TYR A 711 -29.67 13.18 12.21
CA TYR A 711 -28.35 12.65 11.83
C TYR A 711 -28.20 12.48 10.31
N ALA A 712 -29.26 12.08 9.61
CA ALA A 712 -29.25 11.99 8.16
C ALA A 712 -28.96 13.35 7.50
N GLU A 713 -29.59 14.42 8.00
CA GLU A 713 -29.32 15.80 7.57
C GLU A 713 -27.86 16.20 7.83
N ALA A 714 -27.31 15.90 9.01
CA ALA A 714 -25.91 16.20 9.33
C ALA A 714 -24.92 15.47 8.39
N TRP A 715 -25.13 14.17 8.16
CA TRP A 715 -24.30 13.40 7.22
C TRP A 715 -24.41 13.91 5.77
N ALA A 716 -25.57 14.42 5.37
CA ALA A 716 -25.76 15.03 4.05
C ALA A 716 -24.91 16.28 3.86
N VAL A 717 -24.73 17.11 4.90
CA VAL A 717 -23.82 18.26 4.86
C VAL A 717 -22.38 17.81 4.62
N ILE A 718 -21.90 16.80 5.36
CA ILE A 718 -20.52 16.31 5.19
C ILE A 718 -20.33 15.71 3.79
N HIS A 719 -21.29 14.90 3.33
CA HIS A 719 -21.23 14.29 2.00
C HIS A 719 -21.17 15.33 0.88
N THR A 720 -21.92 16.43 1.01
CA THR A 720 -21.93 17.52 0.02
C THR A 720 -20.58 18.21 -0.09
N ASN A 721 -19.87 18.38 1.03
CA ASN A 721 -18.59 19.11 1.10
C ASN A 721 -17.35 18.19 1.01
N LEU A 722 -17.53 16.85 0.95
CA LEU A 722 -16.44 15.88 0.97
C LEU A 722 -15.42 16.09 -0.15
N ARG A 723 -15.88 16.51 -1.33
CA ARG A 723 -15.00 16.78 -2.47
C ARG A 723 -14.04 17.92 -2.18
N GLU A 724 -14.54 19.04 -1.66
CA GLU A 724 -13.74 20.21 -1.33
C GLU A 724 -12.72 19.87 -0.23
N ALA A 725 -13.12 19.09 0.77
CA ALA A 725 -12.21 18.60 1.81
C ALA A 725 -11.06 17.71 1.25
N LEU A 726 -11.34 16.87 0.25
CA LEU A 726 -10.32 16.05 -0.42
C LEU A 726 -9.35 16.87 -1.28
N GLU A 727 -9.81 18.00 -1.81
CA GLU A 727 -8.99 18.96 -2.58
C GLU A 727 -8.08 19.76 -1.64
N GLU A 728 -8.59 20.26 -0.51
CA GLU A 728 -7.78 20.96 0.52
C GLU A 728 -6.71 20.07 1.16
N THR A 729 -7.01 18.79 1.36
CA THR A 729 -6.06 17.80 1.91
C THR A 729 -5.06 17.25 0.89
N ARG A 730 -5.04 17.79 -0.34
CA ARG A 730 -4.13 17.41 -1.44
C ARG A 730 -4.20 15.95 -1.88
N ILE A 731 -5.25 15.22 -1.49
CA ILE A 731 -5.56 13.89 -2.03
C ILE A 731 -5.95 14.01 -3.50
N VAL A 732 -6.70 15.07 -3.82
CA VAL A 732 -7.00 15.53 -5.19
C VAL A 732 -6.21 16.81 -5.45
N ASP A 733 -5.50 16.84 -6.56
CA ASP A 733 -4.75 18.02 -7.02
C ASP A 733 -5.73 19.11 -7.48
N GLN A 734 -5.73 20.26 -6.81
CA GLN A 734 -6.63 21.39 -7.10
C GLN A 734 -6.49 21.90 -8.53
N ASP A 735 -5.28 21.87 -9.09
CA ASP A 735 -5.05 22.37 -10.44
C ASP A 735 -5.57 21.38 -11.49
N SER A 736 -5.37 20.07 -11.36
CA SER A 736 -5.70 19.07 -12.39
C SER A 736 -6.99 18.29 -12.17
N GLY A 737 -7.53 18.26 -10.96
CA GLY A 737 -8.65 17.39 -10.57
C GLY A 737 -8.26 15.89 -10.50
N ASN A 738 -6.99 15.57 -10.77
CA ASN A 738 -6.46 14.22 -10.70
C ASN A 738 -5.99 13.91 -9.27
N THR A 739 -5.97 12.63 -8.94
CA THR A 739 -5.45 12.18 -7.64
C THR A 739 -3.98 11.86 -7.75
N LEU A 740 -3.17 12.37 -6.82
CA LEU A 740 -1.78 11.99 -6.63
C LEU A 740 -1.66 10.50 -6.27
N ASN A 741 -2.61 10.04 -5.48
CA ASN A 741 -2.70 8.67 -5.03
C ASN A 741 -4.18 8.24 -5.09
N SER A 742 -4.55 7.56 -6.16
CA SER A 742 -5.90 7.00 -6.33
C SER A 742 -6.28 6.05 -5.18
N GLY A 743 -5.28 5.38 -4.58
CA GLY A 743 -5.43 4.58 -3.37
C GLY A 743 -5.80 5.42 -2.15
N ALA A 744 -5.19 6.60 -1.95
CA ALA A 744 -5.53 7.50 -0.84
C ALA A 744 -6.95 8.07 -0.96
N LYS A 745 -7.38 8.46 -2.18
CA LYS A 745 -8.78 8.85 -2.41
C LYS A 745 -9.74 7.69 -2.16
N SER A 746 -9.43 6.52 -2.68
CA SER A 746 -10.23 5.32 -2.44
C SER A 746 -10.31 4.98 -0.95
N ALA A 747 -9.21 5.14 -0.21
CA ALA A 747 -9.15 4.90 1.23
C ALA A 747 -10.00 5.93 1.99
N ALA A 748 -9.87 7.22 1.69
CA ALA A 748 -10.67 8.28 2.34
C ALA A 748 -12.19 8.08 2.09
N LEU A 749 -12.59 7.79 0.85
CA LEU A 749 -13.98 7.48 0.52
C LEU A 749 -14.46 6.22 1.23
N SER A 750 -13.62 5.17 1.26
CA SER A 750 -13.95 3.92 1.95
C SER A 750 -14.08 4.10 3.46
N ILE A 751 -13.26 4.95 4.07
CA ILE A 751 -13.34 5.29 5.50
C ILE A 751 -14.64 6.05 5.75
N PHE A 752 -14.92 7.10 4.98
CA PHE A 752 -16.13 7.91 5.11
C PHE A 752 -17.41 7.06 4.99
N GLU A 753 -17.56 6.30 3.90
CA GLU A 753 -18.72 5.44 3.68
C GLU A 753 -18.83 4.34 4.74
N GLY A 754 -17.69 3.76 5.12
CA GLY A 754 -17.63 2.77 6.20
C GLY A 754 -18.08 3.34 7.55
N THR A 755 -17.66 4.56 7.91
CA THR A 755 -18.05 5.21 9.16
C THR A 755 -19.53 5.58 9.15
N LYS A 756 -20.03 6.14 8.05
CA LYS A 756 -21.47 6.42 7.87
C LYS A 756 -22.33 5.17 8.05
N GLN A 757 -21.96 4.06 7.40
CA GLN A 757 -22.70 2.80 7.51
C GLN A 757 -22.69 2.25 8.94
N ARG A 758 -21.52 2.27 9.62
CA ARG A 758 -21.39 1.84 11.03
C ARG A 758 -22.24 2.70 11.97
N PHE A 759 -22.21 4.02 11.78
CA PHE A 759 -22.99 4.97 12.56
C PHE A 759 -24.49 4.63 12.54
N PHE A 760 -25.09 4.50 11.35
CA PHE A 760 -26.52 4.21 11.25
C PHE A 760 -26.88 2.79 11.71
N ALA A 761 -25.98 1.81 11.49
CA ALA A 761 -26.19 0.45 12.01
C ALA A 761 -26.28 0.44 13.54
N GLN A 762 -25.44 1.21 14.23
CA GLN A 762 -25.47 1.34 15.69
C GLN A 762 -26.68 2.13 16.18
N LEU A 763 -27.03 3.22 15.50
CA LEU A 763 -28.20 4.00 15.83
C LEU A 763 -29.46 3.11 15.79
N LEU A 764 -29.64 2.36 14.71
CA LEU A 764 -30.76 1.43 14.56
C LEU A 764 -30.70 0.26 15.55
N LEU A 765 -29.51 -0.24 15.89
CA LEU A 765 -29.37 -1.27 16.92
C LEU A 765 -29.83 -0.75 18.28
N SER A 766 -29.41 0.46 18.66
CA SER A 766 -29.81 1.07 19.93
C SER A 766 -31.32 1.29 20.01
N MET A 767 -31.95 1.70 18.90
CA MET A 767 -33.40 1.87 18.81
C MET A 767 -34.18 0.58 19.06
N LYS A 768 -33.61 -0.60 18.74
CA LYS A 768 -34.27 -1.90 18.94
C LYS A 768 -34.23 -2.43 20.37
N LEU A 769 -33.32 -1.92 21.22
CA LEU A 769 -33.12 -2.42 22.58
C LEU A 769 -34.40 -2.45 23.44
N PRO A 770 -35.31 -1.46 23.37
CA PRO A 770 -36.56 -1.48 24.14
C PRO A 770 -37.50 -2.66 23.81
N SER A 771 -37.38 -3.27 22.63
CA SER A 771 -38.11 -4.50 22.28
C SER A 771 -37.31 -5.76 22.58
N LEU A 772 -35.99 -5.73 22.35
CA LEU A 772 -35.12 -6.88 22.53
C LEU A 772 -34.93 -7.27 24.00
N ILE A 773 -34.68 -6.30 24.88
CA ILE A 773 -34.40 -6.57 26.30
C ILE A 773 -35.59 -7.27 26.98
N PRO A 774 -36.85 -6.79 26.86
CA PRO A 774 -37.98 -7.52 27.44
C PRO A 774 -38.16 -8.94 26.88
N ALA A 775 -37.85 -9.18 25.61
CA ALA A 775 -37.92 -10.51 25.02
C ALA A 775 -36.84 -11.45 25.59
N ILE A 776 -35.64 -10.93 25.84
CA ILE A 776 -34.57 -11.66 26.54
C ILE A 776 -35.00 -11.98 27.97
N ASP A 777 -35.54 -11.01 28.71
CA ASP A 777 -36.01 -11.20 30.09
C ASP A 777 -37.08 -12.29 30.18
N ALA A 778 -38.02 -12.31 29.22
CA ALA A 778 -39.03 -13.37 29.12
C ALA A 778 -38.40 -14.75 28.86
N ALA A 779 -37.47 -14.85 27.91
CA ALA A 779 -36.79 -16.11 27.61
C ALA A 779 -35.98 -16.64 28.82
N LEU A 780 -35.31 -15.75 29.55
CA LEU A 780 -34.58 -16.10 30.78
C LEU A 780 -35.54 -16.56 31.90
N ALA A 781 -36.70 -15.90 32.04
CA ALA A 781 -37.72 -16.29 33.01
C ALA A 781 -38.30 -17.69 32.72
N ASP A 782 -38.37 -18.08 31.46
CA ASP A 782 -38.77 -19.42 31.02
C ASP A 782 -37.66 -20.48 31.18
N GLY A 783 -36.49 -20.09 31.71
CA GLY A 783 -35.36 -20.98 31.93
C GLY A 783 -34.50 -21.24 30.69
N HIS A 784 -34.70 -20.48 29.61
CA HIS A 784 -33.84 -20.54 28.43
C HIS A 784 -32.56 -19.70 28.63
N ALA A 785 -31.56 -19.95 27.79
CA ALA A 785 -30.38 -19.10 27.66
C ALA A 785 -30.52 -18.21 26.43
N ALA A 786 -30.29 -16.91 26.59
CA ALA A 786 -30.28 -15.97 25.46
C ALA A 786 -28.88 -15.85 24.88
N VAL A 787 -28.75 -16.03 23.56
CA VAL A 787 -27.52 -15.76 22.80
C VAL A 787 -27.82 -14.65 21.80
N VAL A 788 -27.15 -13.51 21.95
CA VAL A 788 -27.33 -12.35 21.08
C VAL A 788 -26.17 -12.29 20.09
N GLN A 789 -26.47 -12.47 18.81
CA GLN A 789 -25.49 -12.31 17.73
C GLN A 789 -25.71 -10.96 17.02
N LEU A 790 -24.67 -10.14 16.97
CA LEU A 790 -24.64 -8.90 16.20
C LEU A 790 -23.86 -9.13 14.90
N VAL A 791 -24.45 -8.81 13.75
CA VAL A 791 -23.83 -9.07 12.42
C VAL A 791 -22.76 -8.01 12.06
N SER A 792 -22.47 -7.03 12.92
CA SER A 792 -21.51 -5.95 12.65
C SER A 792 -20.15 -6.17 13.34
N THR A 793 -19.11 -5.51 12.82
CA THR A 793 -17.70 -5.58 13.28
C THR A 793 -17.43 -4.97 14.67
N ALA A 794 -18.44 -4.88 15.54
CA ALA A 794 -18.28 -4.32 16.87
C ALA A 794 -17.39 -5.18 17.78
N GLU A 795 -17.25 -6.48 17.49
CA GLU A 795 -16.43 -7.44 18.25
C GLU A 795 -14.94 -7.06 18.26
N ALA A 796 -14.32 -6.82 17.08
CA ALA A 796 -12.92 -6.42 17.01
C ALA A 796 -12.61 -5.07 17.68
N MET A 797 -13.62 -4.20 17.81
CA MET A 797 -13.48 -2.92 18.49
C MET A 797 -13.67 -3.06 20.00
N LEU A 798 -14.65 -3.87 20.41
CA LEU A 798 -14.83 -4.28 21.80
C LEU A 798 -13.57 -4.96 22.31
N ASP A 799 -12.96 -5.87 21.54
CA ASP A 799 -11.70 -6.53 21.89
C ASP A 799 -10.55 -5.53 22.06
N ARG A 800 -10.46 -4.52 21.18
CA ARG A 800 -9.44 -3.48 21.27
C ARG A 800 -9.64 -2.59 22.50
N ARG A 801 -10.88 -2.18 22.77
CA ARG A 801 -11.27 -1.44 23.98
C ARG A 801 -10.95 -2.27 25.23
N LEU A 802 -11.39 -3.52 25.27
CA LEU A 802 -11.13 -4.45 26.38
C LEU A 802 -9.63 -4.66 26.60
N ALA A 803 -8.81 -4.65 25.54
CA ALA A 803 -7.35 -4.76 25.63
C ALA A 803 -6.67 -3.51 26.22
N ASP A 804 -7.30 -2.34 26.08
CA ASP A 804 -6.81 -1.06 26.59
C ASP A 804 -7.27 -0.78 28.04
N LEU A 805 -8.22 -1.56 28.58
CA LEU A 805 -8.70 -1.45 29.97
C LEU A 805 -7.77 -2.17 30.96
N SER A 806 -7.52 -1.54 32.11
CA SER A 806 -6.86 -2.14 33.27
C SER A 806 -7.73 -3.19 33.96
N ASP A 807 -7.13 -3.99 34.86
CA ASP A 807 -7.86 -5.02 35.61
C ASP A 807 -8.99 -4.41 36.47
N GLU A 808 -8.80 -3.21 37.01
CA GLU A 808 -9.81 -2.47 37.78
C GLU A 808 -10.95 -1.94 36.88
N GLU A 809 -10.64 -1.42 35.70
CA GLU A 809 -11.66 -0.96 34.72
C GLU A 809 -12.43 -2.11 34.06
N ARG A 810 -11.86 -3.32 34.06
CA ARG A 810 -12.57 -4.53 33.63
C ARG A 810 -13.55 -5.05 34.68
N GLU A 811 -13.28 -4.78 35.96
CA GLU A 811 -14.13 -5.20 37.07
C GLU A 811 -15.37 -4.31 37.20
N ASP A 812 -15.27 -3.03 36.83
CA ASP A 812 -16.38 -2.05 36.75
C ASP A 812 -16.52 -1.49 35.32
N LEU A 813 -17.12 -2.31 34.44
CA LEU A 813 -17.08 -2.14 33.00
C LEU A 813 -17.98 -0.98 32.50
N GLU A 814 -17.44 0.24 32.46
CA GLU A 814 -18.11 1.42 31.90
C GLU A 814 -17.59 1.71 30.48
N ILE A 815 -18.30 1.20 29.46
CA ILE A 815 -17.93 1.38 28.05
C ILE A 815 -18.98 2.25 27.35
N ASP A 816 -18.58 3.44 26.90
CA ASP A 816 -19.39 4.23 25.96
C ASP A 816 -19.33 3.55 24.58
N LEU A 817 -20.48 3.05 24.13
CA LEU A 817 -20.66 2.46 22.80
C LEU A 817 -21.44 3.39 21.87
N SER A 818 -21.63 4.64 22.28
CA SER A 818 -22.31 5.63 21.46
C SER A 818 -21.49 5.95 20.22
N PRO A 819 -22.13 6.45 19.15
CA PRO A 819 -21.43 6.85 17.94
C PRO A 819 -20.38 7.95 18.13
N ARG A 820 -20.31 8.58 19.32
CA ARG A 820 -19.34 9.64 19.63
C ARG A 820 -17.89 9.17 19.58
N ASP A 821 -17.65 7.91 19.94
CA ASP A 821 -16.30 7.33 19.89
C ASP A 821 -15.83 6.96 18.47
N TYR A 822 -16.71 7.09 17.47
CA TYR A 822 -16.45 6.71 16.08
C TYR A 822 -16.18 7.89 15.14
N VAL A 823 -16.42 9.12 15.59
CA VAL A 823 -16.33 10.37 14.80
C VAL A 823 -15.01 11.07 15.03
#